data_AF-A0A932JZX8-F1
#
_entry.id   AF-A0A932JZX8-F1
#
_cell.length_a   1.000
_cell.length_b   1.000
_cell.length_c   1.000
_cell.angle_alpha   90.00
_cell.angle_beta   90.00
_cell.angle_gamma   90.00
#
_symmetry.space_group_name_H-M   'P 1'
#
loop_
_entity.id
_entity.type
_entity.pdbx_description
1 polymer ?
#
loop_
_entity_poly.entity_id
_entity_poly.type
_entity_poly.pdbx_seq_one_letter_code
_entity_poly.pdbx_strand_id
1 'polypeptide(L)'
;MRPERITSYTDLRGREIHDLRGLPSDQASQLPPETSVSATESKSPAETATQLRQATVFKRNYSRLFILPEKYNYEMFEGSGELDSKGNPVVLVVGPFGGGKNSLVDAAAKVANHIARQVVEHTSRERRPHETEGKEYYFVTLDEFQRMAHDNELLVWGDLTGNYYGYAIKPIQDALDSKKVPILVQGPNNVGPLKNALEARNIPTITTFVSPLSKEELSQEGGIDKALTILEKRMEGTQRNRLQERQEINRAMFESLPDCVHVIDNSNGNLEQATVDFLRLIQAKKDELSAQRITDKFGDAHPALALFKQTGQISDVYLKDIKLDPKGSFAIIVCGPSGAGKSTILKQAFQDTSLKLEKVITNTTRDSRPGEKDGVDYNFLSNGEFEEKIESKDLLEWLQVVNADFYGSSSSTIQGIFNSGQVPVFDLDPEGSNYYRYIFDKLGIPYVDVFVSPISKEELQNPTNFEKGKDILRERIKNRGSGESPEKVEGRVQKADKYFKAAHTFTHVLHSVDGDIEGSVKNLKGLVYAKKEELIAKRIEEKYGEKHPSLIEFEQTGQISDDFLVKHKLDSKGQIAIILSGPSGVGKGTILEDAFSDSNLRLGKALTSTTRAQRPSETDGVEYTFITIDDFEKMLENNEFFEWLTIVSGKYYAYSQSQIQGIFDAKKDAVFDVVPSVASFLKHAFDKTGVPYVDVFISPVVKDVLLSKDGLEKALPILEERIRNRGSGESEAQIQDRLKMTREFLKAAPTFTHIIENTAGRLPESIDNFKALIALKKQGAF
;
A
#
# COMPACT_ATOMS: atom_id res chain seq x y z
N MET A 1 -25.52 -28.61 -50.05
CA MET A 1 -26.88 -28.98 -50.49
C MET A 1 -27.70 -29.36 -49.27
N ARG A 2 -28.72 -28.59 -48.89
CA ARG A 2 -29.88 -29.18 -48.21
C ARG A 2 -30.83 -29.70 -49.29
N PRO A 3 -31.70 -30.70 -49.06
CA PRO A 3 -33.07 -30.54 -49.47
C PRO A 3 -33.78 -29.77 -48.36
N GLU A 4 -34.06 -28.51 -48.65
CA GLU A 4 -34.97 -27.68 -47.88
C GLU A 4 -36.41 -28.15 -47.95
N ARG A 5 -37.11 -27.92 -46.85
CA ARG A 5 -38.55 -27.66 -46.91
C ARG A 5 -38.75 -26.22 -47.39
N ILE A 6 -39.23 -26.07 -48.62
CA ILE A 6 -39.83 -24.84 -49.11
C ILE A 6 -41.15 -24.67 -48.35
N THR A 7 -41.29 -23.61 -47.57
CA THR A 7 -42.58 -23.13 -47.06
C THR A 7 -42.99 -21.92 -47.90
N SER A 8 -44.06 -22.05 -48.68
CA SER A 8 -44.72 -20.91 -49.34
C SER A 8 -45.73 -20.29 -48.36
N TYR A 9 -45.84 -18.96 -48.41
CA TYR A 9 -46.88 -18.22 -47.70
C TYR A 9 -47.56 -17.25 -48.66
N THR A 10 -48.85 -17.01 -48.45
CA THR A 10 -49.65 -16.09 -49.25
C THR A 10 -49.81 -14.77 -48.51
N ASP A 11 -49.51 -13.64 -49.17
CA ASP A 11 -49.74 -12.32 -48.59
C ASP A 11 -51.23 -11.96 -48.52
N LEU A 12 -51.58 -10.89 -47.78
CA LEU A 12 -52.97 -10.43 -47.62
C LEU A 12 -53.62 -9.88 -48.91
N ARG A 13 -52.94 -9.96 -50.07
CA ARG A 13 -53.48 -9.67 -51.41
C ARG A 13 -53.52 -10.90 -52.32
N GLY A 14 -53.24 -12.09 -51.79
CA GLY A 14 -53.38 -13.36 -52.50
C GLY A 14 -52.18 -13.77 -53.36
N ARG A 15 -50.99 -13.18 -53.18
CA ARG A 15 -49.78 -13.61 -53.91
C ARG A 15 -48.95 -14.57 -53.07
N GLU A 16 -48.57 -15.72 -53.66
CA GLU A 16 -47.62 -16.64 -53.02
C GLU A 16 -46.19 -16.09 -53.11
N ILE A 17 -45.49 -16.12 -51.97
CA ILE A 17 -44.08 -15.76 -51.84
C ILE A 17 -43.35 -16.97 -51.27
N HIS A 18 -42.25 -17.35 -51.92
CA HIS A 18 -41.40 -18.45 -51.48
C HIS A 18 -40.19 -17.92 -50.70
N ASP A 19 -39.87 -18.50 -49.54
CA ASP A 19 -38.59 -18.26 -48.87
C ASP A 19 -37.49 -19.06 -49.58
N LEU A 20 -36.56 -18.36 -50.21
CA LEU A 20 -35.46 -18.95 -51.00
C LEU A 20 -34.14 -19.01 -50.23
N ARG A 21 -34.14 -18.83 -48.90
CA ARG A 21 -32.92 -18.90 -48.11
C ARG A 21 -32.56 -20.34 -47.74
N GLY A 22 -31.82 -20.97 -48.66
CA GLY A 22 -31.04 -22.20 -48.41
C GLY A 22 -30.73 -23.07 -49.64
N LEU A 23 -31.49 -22.97 -50.75
CA LEU A 23 -31.64 -24.07 -51.72
C LEU A 23 -30.41 -24.18 -52.63
N PRO A 24 -29.85 -25.38 -52.86
CA PRO A 24 -28.86 -25.58 -53.90
C PRO A 24 -29.48 -25.41 -55.29
N SER A 25 -28.67 -24.90 -56.23
CA SER A 25 -28.98 -24.35 -57.56
C SER A 25 -29.75 -25.23 -58.56
N ASP A 26 -30.09 -26.46 -58.20
CA ASP A 26 -30.42 -27.51 -59.16
C ASP A 26 -31.93 -27.83 -59.16
N GLN A 27 -32.69 -27.28 -58.20
CA GLN A 27 -34.14 -27.46 -58.05
C GLN A 27 -34.97 -26.23 -58.50
N ALA A 28 -34.32 -25.16 -58.96
CA ALA A 28 -34.98 -23.90 -59.34
C ALA A 28 -35.61 -23.89 -60.75
N SER A 29 -35.49 -24.97 -61.52
CA SER A 29 -35.88 -25.03 -62.94
C SER A 29 -37.18 -25.78 -63.24
N GLN A 30 -38.01 -26.12 -62.25
CA GLN A 30 -39.19 -26.99 -62.44
C GLN A 30 -40.58 -26.47 -62.00
N LEU A 31 -40.80 -25.18 -61.70
CA LEU A 31 -42.17 -24.70 -61.41
C LEU A 31 -42.65 -23.55 -62.34
N PRO A 32 -43.76 -23.75 -63.12
CA PRO A 32 -44.30 -22.81 -64.12
C PRO A 32 -45.31 -21.77 -63.56
N PRO A 33 -45.80 -20.81 -64.39
CA PRO A 33 -46.23 -19.47 -63.99
C PRO A 33 -47.76 -19.24 -63.81
N GLU A 34 -48.09 -18.22 -63.00
CA GLU A 34 -49.26 -17.32 -62.91
C GLU A 34 -50.70 -17.81 -63.25
N THR A 35 -51.72 -17.42 -62.45
CA THR A 35 -52.74 -16.39 -62.86
C THR A 35 -53.92 -16.17 -61.88
N SER A 36 -54.19 -14.88 -61.63
CA SER A 36 -55.47 -14.19 -61.36
C SER A 36 -56.13 -14.19 -59.95
N VAL A 37 -56.45 -12.96 -59.52
CA VAL A 37 -57.19 -12.53 -58.32
C VAL A 37 -58.58 -12.05 -58.75
N SER A 38 -59.61 -12.28 -57.92
CA SER A 38 -60.74 -11.35 -57.80
C SER A 38 -61.04 -11.05 -56.33
N ALA A 39 -61.18 -9.77 -56.03
CA ALA A 39 -61.31 -9.17 -54.71
C ALA A 39 -62.68 -9.40 -54.04
N THR A 40 -62.72 -9.46 -52.71
CA THR A 40 -63.33 -8.46 -51.78
C THR A 40 -63.53 -9.07 -50.39
N GLU A 41 -63.06 -8.39 -49.33
CA GLU A 41 -63.80 -8.01 -48.10
C GLU A 41 -62.84 -7.75 -46.91
N SER A 42 -63.06 -6.62 -46.23
CA SER A 42 -62.32 -6.14 -45.07
C SER A 42 -62.70 -6.91 -43.80
N LYS A 43 -61.72 -7.46 -43.07
CA LYS A 43 -61.93 -8.13 -41.78
C LYS A 43 -61.85 -7.18 -40.59
N SER A 44 -62.61 -7.49 -39.55
CA SER A 44 -62.87 -6.60 -38.41
C SER A 44 -61.74 -6.61 -37.35
N PRO A 45 -61.61 -5.57 -36.51
CA PRO A 45 -60.55 -5.45 -35.48
C PRO A 45 -60.47 -6.63 -34.49
N ALA A 46 -61.56 -7.35 -34.27
CA ALA A 46 -61.61 -8.50 -33.36
C ALA A 46 -60.87 -9.75 -33.91
N GLU A 47 -60.80 -9.89 -35.23
CA GLU A 47 -60.08 -11.00 -35.88
C GLU A 47 -58.56 -10.77 -35.87
N THR A 48 -58.12 -9.52 -35.97
CA THR A 48 -56.71 -9.12 -35.89
C THR A 48 -56.13 -9.33 -34.48
N ALA A 49 -56.91 -9.04 -33.43
CA ALA A 49 -56.53 -9.32 -32.03
C ALA A 49 -56.35 -10.82 -31.75
N THR A 50 -57.04 -11.68 -32.49
CA THR A 50 -56.97 -13.14 -32.34
C THR A 50 -55.73 -13.73 -33.02
N GLN A 51 -55.25 -13.15 -34.13
CA GLN A 51 -54.01 -13.56 -34.79
C GLN A 51 -52.74 -13.18 -34.00
N LEU A 52 -52.74 -12.04 -33.29
CA LEU A 52 -51.64 -11.64 -32.40
C LEU A 52 -51.42 -12.61 -31.23
N ARG A 53 -52.47 -13.33 -30.79
CA ARG A 53 -52.33 -14.39 -29.77
C ARG A 53 -51.58 -15.62 -30.26
N GLN A 54 -51.40 -15.80 -31.58
CA GLN A 54 -50.83 -17.01 -32.17
C GLN A 54 -49.38 -16.85 -32.67
N ALA A 55 -48.82 -15.63 -32.70
CA ALA A 55 -47.43 -15.37 -33.08
C ALA A 55 -46.48 -15.61 -31.89
N THR A 56 -46.10 -16.87 -31.63
CA THR A 56 -45.05 -17.32 -30.70
C THR A 56 -44.88 -16.48 -29.42
N VAL A 57 -45.98 -16.15 -28.75
CA VAL A 57 -45.97 -15.53 -27.42
C VAL A 57 -45.88 -16.65 -26.41
N PHE A 58 -44.77 -16.75 -25.67
CA PHE A 58 -44.73 -17.63 -24.50
C PHE A 58 -45.74 -17.10 -23.47
N LYS A 59 -46.96 -17.66 -23.45
CA LYS A 59 -47.89 -17.53 -22.31
C LYS A 59 -47.26 -18.26 -21.12
N ARG A 60 -46.39 -17.58 -20.38
CA ARG A 60 -46.01 -18.00 -19.03
C ARG A 60 -47.00 -17.35 -18.06
N ASN A 61 -47.68 -18.17 -17.26
CA ASN A 61 -48.38 -17.70 -16.07
C ASN A 61 -47.31 -17.22 -15.09
N TYR A 62 -47.06 -15.91 -15.03
CA TYR A 62 -46.16 -15.34 -14.03
C TYR A 62 -46.85 -15.33 -12.66
N SER A 63 -46.12 -15.75 -11.64
CA SER A 63 -46.47 -15.47 -10.25
C SER A 63 -46.51 -13.95 -10.05
N ARG A 64 -47.69 -13.42 -9.69
CA ARG A 64 -47.83 -12.02 -9.33
C ARG A 64 -47.12 -11.76 -8.01
N LEU A 65 -46.46 -10.62 -7.90
CA LEU A 65 -45.79 -10.22 -6.66
C LEU A 65 -46.78 -9.74 -5.60
N PHE A 66 -47.86 -9.07 -6.03
CA PHE A 66 -48.96 -8.60 -5.16
C PHE A 66 -50.27 -9.33 -5.54
N ILE A 67 -51.09 -9.61 -4.53
CA ILE A 67 -52.39 -10.24 -4.70
C ILE A 67 -53.44 -9.15 -4.80
N LEU A 68 -53.97 -8.90 -6.01
CA LEU A 68 -55.01 -7.90 -6.26
C LEU A 68 -56.38 -8.54 -6.54
N PRO A 69 -57.49 -7.84 -6.23
CA PRO A 69 -58.82 -8.24 -6.66
C PRO A 69 -58.89 -8.53 -8.16
N GLU A 70 -59.64 -9.57 -8.56
CA GLU A 70 -59.68 -10.05 -9.96
C GLU A 70 -60.00 -8.97 -10.99
N LYS A 71 -60.88 -8.02 -10.66
CA LYS A 71 -61.26 -6.91 -11.54
C LYS A 71 -60.11 -5.96 -11.92
N TYR A 72 -59.01 -5.96 -11.16
CA TYR A 72 -57.84 -5.10 -11.41
C TYR A 72 -56.69 -5.85 -12.07
N ASN A 73 -56.87 -7.13 -12.35
CA ASN A 73 -55.86 -7.97 -12.97
C ASN A 73 -55.94 -7.87 -14.50
N TYR A 74 -54.79 -7.70 -15.16
CA TYR A 74 -54.68 -7.73 -16.62
C TYR A 74 -53.60 -8.71 -17.09
N GLU A 75 -53.72 -9.16 -18.35
CA GLU A 75 -52.74 -10.05 -18.98
C GLU A 75 -51.44 -9.28 -19.26
N MET A 76 -50.31 -9.91 -18.91
CA MET A 76 -48.96 -9.42 -19.16
C MET A 76 -48.21 -10.44 -20.01
N PHE A 77 -47.34 -9.92 -20.88
CA PHE A 77 -46.55 -10.67 -21.84
C PHE A 77 -45.07 -10.32 -21.66
N GLU A 78 -44.21 -11.33 -21.67
CA GLU A 78 -42.75 -11.16 -21.71
C GLU A 78 -42.30 -11.21 -23.18
N GLY A 79 -41.46 -10.26 -23.59
CA GLY A 79 -40.81 -10.32 -24.90
C GLY A 79 -39.50 -11.10 -24.83
N SER A 80 -39.00 -11.55 -25.98
CA SER A 80 -37.82 -12.43 -26.05
C SER A 80 -36.48 -11.73 -26.26
N GLY A 81 -36.45 -10.39 -26.30
CA GLY A 81 -35.21 -9.66 -26.58
C GLY A 81 -34.15 -9.82 -25.47
N GLU A 82 -32.89 -9.66 -25.87
CA GLU A 82 -31.71 -9.86 -25.02
C GLU A 82 -31.36 -8.59 -24.23
N LEU A 83 -30.77 -8.78 -23.04
CA LEU A 83 -30.24 -7.71 -22.18
C LEU A 83 -28.97 -8.21 -21.48
N ASP A 84 -27.96 -7.35 -21.39
CA ASP A 84 -26.73 -7.60 -20.63
C ASP A 84 -26.65 -6.63 -19.45
N SER A 85 -26.54 -7.16 -18.24
CA SER A 85 -26.51 -6.38 -17.00
C SER A 85 -25.30 -5.43 -16.91
N LYS A 86 -24.20 -5.69 -17.64
CA LYS A 86 -22.93 -4.96 -17.49
C LYS A 86 -22.48 -4.84 -16.01
N GLY A 87 -22.83 -5.83 -15.18
CA GLY A 87 -22.53 -5.86 -13.75
C GLY A 87 -23.35 -4.89 -12.88
N ASN A 88 -24.41 -4.25 -13.43
CA ASN A 88 -25.31 -3.39 -12.68
C ASN A 88 -26.67 -4.06 -12.42
N PRO A 89 -27.31 -3.77 -11.28
CA PRO A 89 -28.67 -4.22 -11.03
C PRO A 89 -29.69 -3.35 -11.78
N VAL A 90 -30.93 -3.85 -11.86
CA VAL A 90 -32.12 -3.07 -12.26
C VAL A 90 -33.01 -2.84 -11.03
N VAL A 91 -33.43 -1.59 -10.82
CA VAL A 91 -34.26 -1.21 -9.66
C VAL A 91 -35.71 -1.14 -10.08
N LEU A 92 -36.56 -1.92 -9.42
CA LEU A 92 -38.01 -1.89 -9.57
C LEU A 92 -38.59 -1.10 -8.40
N VAL A 93 -39.24 0.03 -8.72
CA VAL A 93 -39.90 0.89 -7.73
C VAL A 93 -41.40 0.67 -7.79
N VAL A 94 -41.94 0.05 -6.75
CA VAL A 94 -43.38 -0.21 -6.58
C VAL A 94 -43.87 0.47 -5.29
N GLY A 95 -45.18 0.53 -5.09
CA GLY A 95 -45.78 1.23 -3.95
C GLY A 95 -47.20 1.67 -4.26
N PRO A 96 -47.96 2.11 -3.24
CA PRO A 96 -49.34 2.51 -3.38
C PRO A 96 -49.46 3.82 -4.18
N PHE A 97 -50.66 4.10 -4.68
CA PHE A 97 -51.03 5.42 -5.19
C PHE A 97 -50.94 6.46 -4.06
N GLY A 98 -50.29 7.60 -4.34
CA GLY A 98 -50.02 8.63 -3.32
C GLY A 98 -48.79 8.35 -2.43
N GLY A 99 -48.11 7.21 -2.61
CA GLY A 99 -46.92 6.83 -1.81
C GLY A 99 -45.67 7.67 -2.09
N GLY A 100 -45.63 8.40 -3.22
CA GLY A 100 -44.49 9.27 -3.59
C GLY A 100 -43.43 8.62 -4.49
N LYS A 101 -43.75 7.52 -5.18
CA LYS A 101 -42.83 6.81 -6.10
C LYS A 101 -42.11 7.73 -7.08
N ASN A 102 -42.87 8.51 -7.85
CA ASN A 102 -42.30 9.42 -8.86
C ASN A 102 -41.47 10.52 -8.19
N SER A 103 -41.94 11.07 -7.05
CA SER A 103 -41.19 12.08 -6.31
C SER A 103 -39.85 11.55 -5.78
N LEU A 104 -39.80 10.30 -5.33
CA LEU A 104 -38.57 9.63 -4.91
C LEU A 104 -37.58 9.48 -6.07
N VAL A 105 -38.06 8.98 -7.21
CA VAL A 105 -37.21 8.79 -8.40
C VAL A 105 -36.76 10.13 -8.98
N ASP A 106 -37.62 11.15 -8.99
CA ASP A 106 -37.26 12.51 -9.41
C ASP A 106 -36.20 13.12 -8.49
N ALA A 107 -36.32 12.94 -7.17
CA ALA A 107 -35.33 13.40 -6.19
C ALA A 107 -34.00 12.66 -6.37
N ALA A 108 -34.03 11.33 -6.50
CA ALA A 108 -32.85 10.51 -6.78
C ALA A 108 -32.18 10.90 -8.10
N ALA A 109 -32.94 11.15 -9.17
CA ALA A 109 -32.42 11.57 -10.46
C ALA A 109 -31.71 12.93 -10.39
N LYS A 110 -32.15 13.86 -9.53
CA LYS A 110 -31.48 15.16 -9.36
C LYS A 110 -30.10 15.05 -8.71
N VAL A 111 -29.92 14.12 -7.77
CA VAL A 111 -28.67 14.01 -6.99
C VAL A 111 -27.73 12.91 -7.49
N ALA A 112 -28.26 11.90 -8.19
CA ALA A 112 -27.54 10.68 -8.58
C ALA A 112 -27.71 10.30 -10.07
N ASN A 113 -27.92 11.28 -10.97
CA ASN A 113 -27.97 11.04 -12.42
C ASN A 113 -26.69 10.39 -13.01
N HIS A 114 -25.56 10.52 -12.31
CA HIS A 114 -24.31 9.85 -12.70
C HIS A 114 -24.28 8.37 -12.31
N ILE A 115 -25.17 7.93 -11.40
CA ILE A 115 -25.22 6.57 -10.85
C ILE A 115 -26.41 5.79 -11.44
N ALA A 116 -27.56 6.44 -11.61
CA ALA A 116 -28.80 5.79 -11.99
C ALA A 116 -29.56 6.58 -13.06
N ARG A 117 -30.41 5.89 -13.82
CA ARG A 117 -31.23 6.47 -14.88
C ARG A 117 -32.65 5.92 -14.80
N GLN A 118 -33.63 6.81 -14.70
CA GLN A 118 -35.03 6.41 -14.84
C GLN A 118 -35.29 5.93 -16.27
N VAL A 119 -35.93 4.78 -16.39
CA VAL A 119 -36.43 4.25 -17.66
C VAL A 119 -37.93 4.52 -17.73
N VAL A 120 -38.35 5.14 -18.83
CA VAL A 120 -39.73 5.56 -19.07
C VAL A 120 -40.45 4.49 -19.89
N GLU A 121 -41.68 4.18 -19.47
CA GLU A 121 -42.54 3.17 -20.09
C GLU A 121 -43.12 3.68 -21.42
N HIS A 122 -43.35 2.79 -22.38
CA HIS A 122 -44.05 3.10 -23.62
C HIS A 122 -45.55 2.84 -23.44
N THR A 123 -46.39 3.64 -24.08
CA THR A 123 -47.85 3.41 -24.11
C THR A 123 -48.47 3.71 -25.46
N SER A 124 -49.50 2.97 -25.83
CA SER A 124 -50.36 3.26 -26.98
C SER A 124 -51.50 4.24 -26.68
N ARG A 125 -51.59 4.74 -25.44
CA ARG A 125 -52.64 5.67 -25.02
C ARG A 125 -52.39 7.05 -25.59
N GLU A 126 -53.45 7.77 -25.96
CA GLU A 126 -53.33 9.20 -26.29
C GLU A 126 -52.78 10.02 -25.12
N ARG A 127 -51.80 10.87 -25.43
CA ARG A 127 -51.18 11.81 -24.49
C ARG A 127 -52.19 12.84 -23.99
N ARG A 128 -52.25 13.06 -22.67
CA ARG A 128 -53.10 14.11 -22.07
C ARG A 128 -52.43 15.48 -22.17
N PRO A 129 -53.19 16.59 -22.12
CA PRO A 129 -52.64 17.95 -22.28
C PRO A 129 -51.55 18.36 -21.26
N HIS A 130 -51.49 17.72 -20.09
CA HIS A 130 -50.53 18.01 -19.02
C HIS A 130 -49.32 17.05 -19.00
N GLU A 131 -49.29 16.05 -19.87
CA GLU A 131 -48.22 15.05 -19.94
C GLU A 131 -47.14 15.48 -20.94
N THR A 132 -45.88 15.17 -20.63
CA THR A 132 -44.72 15.48 -21.47
C THR A 132 -44.18 14.20 -22.09
N GLU A 133 -43.93 14.24 -23.41
CA GLU A 133 -43.33 13.12 -24.15
C GLU A 133 -41.99 12.72 -23.53
N GLY A 134 -41.80 11.42 -23.27
CA GLY A 134 -40.56 10.88 -22.71
C GLY A 134 -40.31 11.23 -21.24
N LYS A 135 -41.30 11.80 -20.53
CA LYS A 135 -41.24 12.04 -19.09
C LYS A 135 -42.13 11.07 -18.32
N GLU A 136 -43.44 11.13 -18.53
CA GLU A 136 -44.37 10.18 -17.92
C GLU A 136 -44.41 8.86 -18.71
N TYR A 137 -44.52 8.97 -20.04
CA TYR A 137 -44.51 7.85 -20.98
C TYR A 137 -43.86 8.26 -22.29
N TYR A 138 -43.36 7.29 -23.05
CA TYR A 138 -43.19 7.41 -24.49
C TYR A 138 -44.52 7.06 -25.16
N PHE A 139 -45.11 8.01 -25.88
CA PHE A 139 -46.42 7.83 -26.50
C PHE A 139 -46.24 7.37 -27.95
N VAL A 140 -46.52 6.10 -28.21
CA VAL A 140 -46.40 5.49 -29.54
C VAL A 140 -47.79 5.16 -30.09
N THR A 141 -47.89 5.01 -31.40
CA THR A 141 -49.17 4.53 -31.98
C THR A 141 -49.43 3.07 -31.62
N LEU A 142 -50.69 2.63 -31.70
CA LEU A 142 -51.03 1.22 -31.48
C LEU A 142 -50.27 0.30 -32.44
N ASP A 143 -50.21 0.65 -33.72
CA ASP A 143 -49.49 -0.11 -34.75
C ASP A 143 -47.98 -0.20 -34.45
N GLU A 144 -47.39 0.90 -33.99
CA GLU A 144 -45.98 0.95 -33.59
C GLU A 144 -45.73 0.10 -32.35
N PHE A 145 -46.59 0.16 -31.33
CA PHE A 145 -46.45 -0.68 -30.14
C PHE A 145 -46.53 -2.17 -30.49
N GLN A 146 -47.48 -2.54 -31.36
CA GLN A 146 -47.62 -3.91 -31.84
C GLN A 146 -46.39 -4.38 -32.64
N ARG A 147 -45.80 -3.50 -33.46
CA ARG A 147 -44.52 -3.77 -34.14
C ARG A 147 -43.40 -4.00 -33.12
N MET A 148 -43.25 -3.13 -32.12
CA MET A 148 -42.24 -3.29 -31.06
C MET A 148 -42.40 -4.64 -30.33
N ALA A 149 -43.64 -5.05 -30.04
CA ALA A 149 -43.94 -6.34 -29.43
C ALA A 149 -43.56 -7.51 -30.35
N HIS A 150 -43.92 -7.44 -31.63
CA HIS A 150 -43.61 -8.47 -32.64
C HIS A 150 -42.09 -8.61 -32.87
N ASP A 151 -41.39 -7.48 -32.94
CA ASP A 151 -39.95 -7.41 -33.21
C ASP A 151 -39.11 -7.70 -31.94
N ASN A 152 -39.76 -8.10 -30.83
CA ASN A 152 -39.13 -8.40 -29.55
C ASN A 152 -38.34 -7.22 -28.94
N GLU A 153 -38.75 -5.99 -29.23
CA GLU A 153 -38.14 -4.77 -28.70
C GLU A 153 -38.61 -4.45 -27.27
N LEU A 154 -39.66 -5.13 -26.77
CA LEU A 154 -40.23 -4.96 -25.43
C LEU A 154 -39.76 -6.06 -24.49
N LEU A 155 -39.36 -5.69 -23.27
CA LEU A 155 -39.03 -6.61 -22.18
C LEU A 155 -40.30 -7.24 -21.59
N VAL A 156 -41.25 -6.38 -21.23
CA VAL A 156 -42.60 -6.79 -20.86
C VAL A 156 -43.62 -5.80 -21.40
N TRP A 157 -44.85 -6.24 -21.59
CA TRP A 157 -45.97 -5.38 -21.94
C TRP A 157 -47.32 -6.00 -21.55
N GLY A 158 -48.38 -5.20 -21.51
CA GLY A 158 -49.74 -5.67 -21.22
C GLY A 158 -50.82 -4.75 -21.74
N ASP A 159 -52.04 -5.26 -21.80
CA ASP A 159 -53.24 -4.50 -22.19
C ASP A 159 -54.01 -4.05 -20.95
N LEU A 160 -54.16 -2.74 -20.80
CA LEU A 160 -55.01 -2.13 -19.80
C LEU A 160 -56.15 -1.37 -20.49
N THR A 161 -57.33 -1.99 -20.52
CA THR A 161 -58.57 -1.39 -21.03
C THR A 161 -58.47 -0.88 -22.49
N GLY A 162 -57.75 -1.61 -23.34
CA GLY A 162 -57.57 -1.28 -24.76
C GLY A 162 -56.38 -0.36 -25.04
N ASN A 163 -55.57 -0.04 -24.03
CA ASN A 163 -54.31 0.67 -24.21
C ASN A 163 -53.15 -0.23 -23.75
N TYR A 164 -52.10 -0.30 -24.54
CA TYR A 164 -50.93 -1.10 -24.23
C TYR A 164 -49.90 -0.29 -23.45
N TYR A 165 -49.20 -0.94 -22.53
CA TYR A 165 -48.13 -0.38 -21.72
C TYR A 165 -46.97 -1.37 -21.66
N GLY A 166 -45.73 -0.90 -21.71
CA GLY A 166 -44.57 -1.79 -21.63
C GLY A 166 -43.20 -1.13 -21.65
N TYR A 167 -42.19 -1.89 -21.28
CA TYR A 167 -40.80 -1.43 -21.23
C TYR A 167 -40.04 -1.86 -22.45
N ALA A 168 -39.56 -0.91 -23.25
CA ALA A 168 -38.61 -1.21 -24.32
C ALA A 168 -37.24 -1.62 -23.74
N ILE A 169 -36.57 -2.56 -24.40
CA ILE A 169 -35.27 -3.09 -24.02
C ILE A 169 -34.18 -2.03 -24.20
N LYS A 170 -34.18 -1.32 -25.33
CA LYS A 170 -33.12 -0.38 -25.71
C LYS A 170 -32.83 0.69 -24.65
N PRO A 171 -33.82 1.41 -24.09
CA PRO A 171 -33.56 2.37 -23.01
C PRO A 171 -32.96 1.76 -21.73
N ILE A 172 -33.26 0.49 -21.44
CA ILE A 172 -32.67 -0.24 -20.32
C ILE A 172 -31.20 -0.57 -20.64
N GLN A 173 -30.93 -1.11 -21.83
CA GLN A 173 -29.57 -1.43 -22.26
C GLN A 173 -28.68 -0.18 -22.35
N ASP A 174 -29.19 0.93 -22.90
CA ASP A 174 -28.45 2.20 -22.99
C ASP A 174 -28.03 2.72 -21.60
N ALA A 175 -28.86 2.51 -20.57
CA ALA A 175 -28.52 2.85 -19.19
C ALA A 175 -27.39 1.95 -18.66
N LEU A 176 -27.48 0.63 -18.87
CA LEU A 176 -26.49 -0.36 -18.44
C LEU A 176 -25.14 -0.17 -19.13
N ASP A 177 -25.14 0.07 -20.44
CA ASP A 177 -23.93 0.34 -21.24
C ASP A 177 -23.24 1.64 -20.80
N SER A 178 -24.02 2.62 -20.32
CA SER A 178 -23.50 3.84 -19.72
C SER A 178 -23.06 3.67 -18.26
N LYS A 179 -22.95 2.42 -17.75
CA LYS A 179 -22.65 2.06 -16.35
C LYS A 179 -23.63 2.64 -15.32
N LYS A 180 -24.87 2.95 -15.73
CA LYS A 180 -25.93 3.47 -14.85
C LYS A 180 -26.92 2.38 -14.48
N VAL A 181 -27.45 2.48 -13.26
CA VAL A 181 -28.52 1.60 -12.75
C VAL A 181 -29.88 2.02 -13.33
N PRO A 182 -30.58 1.16 -14.09
CA PRO A 182 -31.91 1.47 -14.60
C PRO A 182 -32.94 1.45 -13.46
N ILE A 183 -33.77 2.49 -13.36
CA ILE A 183 -34.87 2.60 -12.39
C ILE A 183 -36.21 2.55 -13.13
N LEU A 184 -37.02 1.54 -12.84
CA LEU A 184 -38.32 1.30 -13.47
C LEU A 184 -39.43 1.48 -12.43
N VAL A 185 -40.29 2.48 -12.62
CA VAL A 185 -41.42 2.75 -11.72
C VAL A 185 -42.67 2.00 -12.21
N GLN A 186 -43.18 1.07 -11.40
CA GLN A 186 -44.25 0.17 -11.79
C GLN A 186 -45.51 0.25 -10.94
N GLY A 187 -46.62 -0.13 -11.58
CA GLY A 187 -47.81 -0.59 -10.88
C GLY A 187 -47.67 -2.03 -10.35
N PRO A 188 -48.56 -2.45 -9.43
CA PRO A 188 -48.49 -3.76 -8.76
C PRO A 188 -48.57 -4.97 -9.71
N ASN A 189 -49.19 -4.84 -10.89
CA ASN A 189 -49.31 -5.93 -11.86
C ASN A 189 -48.03 -6.16 -12.69
N ASN A 190 -47.24 -5.10 -12.94
CA ASN A 190 -46.08 -5.18 -13.84
C ASN A 190 -44.82 -5.71 -13.15
N VAL A 191 -44.68 -5.51 -11.83
CA VAL A 191 -43.44 -5.78 -11.10
C VAL A 191 -43.05 -7.27 -11.08
N GLY A 192 -44.02 -8.19 -10.95
CA GLY A 192 -43.77 -9.64 -10.96
C GLY A 192 -43.23 -10.12 -12.31
N PRO A 193 -43.95 -9.88 -13.43
CA PRO A 193 -43.46 -10.17 -14.78
C PRO A 193 -42.10 -9.53 -15.09
N LEU A 194 -41.88 -8.26 -14.72
CA LEU A 194 -40.58 -7.60 -14.90
C LEU A 194 -39.46 -8.30 -14.16
N LYS A 195 -39.67 -8.58 -12.87
CA LYS A 195 -38.68 -9.28 -12.03
C LYS A 195 -38.33 -10.63 -12.64
N ASN A 196 -39.33 -11.40 -13.04
CA ASN A 196 -39.13 -12.72 -13.65
C ASN A 196 -38.40 -12.63 -15.00
N ALA A 197 -38.75 -11.65 -15.85
CA ALA A 197 -38.10 -11.45 -17.15
C ALA A 197 -36.62 -11.05 -17.01
N LEU A 198 -36.30 -10.23 -16.00
CA LEU A 198 -34.92 -9.85 -15.66
C LEU A 198 -34.15 -11.04 -15.07
N GLU A 199 -34.76 -11.78 -14.14
CA GLU A 199 -34.14 -12.97 -13.52
C GLU A 199 -33.89 -14.09 -14.54
N ALA A 200 -34.80 -14.32 -15.48
CA ALA A 200 -34.61 -15.28 -16.57
C ALA A 200 -33.41 -14.96 -17.47
N ARG A 201 -32.93 -13.70 -17.44
CA ARG A 201 -31.74 -13.20 -18.15
C ARG A 201 -30.53 -13.04 -17.23
N ASN A 202 -30.59 -13.56 -15.99
CA ASN A 202 -29.56 -13.38 -14.96
C ASN A 202 -29.24 -11.91 -14.65
N ILE A 203 -30.23 -11.02 -14.77
CA ILE A 203 -30.07 -9.61 -14.42
C ILE A 203 -30.44 -9.42 -12.96
N PRO A 204 -29.50 -8.98 -12.10
CA PRO A 204 -29.79 -8.73 -10.70
C PRO A 204 -30.86 -7.65 -10.54
N THR A 205 -31.79 -7.83 -9.60
CA THR A 205 -32.84 -6.85 -9.35
C THR A 205 -32.85 -6.36 -7.90
N ILE A 206 -33.26 -5.11 -7.72
CA ILE A 206 -33.62 -4.55 -6.41
C ILE A 206 -35.10 -4.18 -6.48
N THR A 207 -35.94 -4.82 -5.67
CA THR A 207 -37.37 -4.46 -5.61
C THR A 207 -37.62 -3.61 -4.37
N THR A 208 -38.16 -2.41 -4.57
CA THR A 208 -38.42 -1.42 -3.51
C THR A 208 -39.90 -1.08 -3.43
N PHE A 209 -40.42 -0.91 -2.22
CA PHE A 209 -41.79 -0.50 -1.94
C PHE A 209 -41.79 0.84 -1.21
N VAL A 210 -42.25 1.90 -1.88
CA VAL A 210 -42.30 3.24 -1.28
C VAL A 210 -43.53 3.35 -0.40
N SER A 211 -43.36 3.52 0.90
CA SER A 211 -44.44 3.50 1.88
C SER A 211 -44.57 4.83 2.63
N PRO A 212 -45.78 5.27 3.02
CA PRO A 212 -45.96 6.44 3.89
C PRO A 212 -45.63 6.16 5.37
N LEU A 213 -45.24 4.93 5.73
CA LEU A 213 -44.86 4.47 7.07
C LEU A 213 -43.67 3.50 6.98
N SER A 214 -42.90 3.35 8.06
CA SER A 214 -41.80 2.37 8.13
C SER A 214 -42.31 0.92 8.10
N LYS A 215 -41.42 -0.05 7.85
CA LYS A 215 -41.78 -1.48 7.88
C LYS A 215 -42.29 -1.89 9.27
N GLU A 216 -41.66 -1.39 10.33
CA GLU A 216 -42.04 -1.65 11.72
C GLU A 216 -43.41 -1.08 12.05
N GLU A 217 -43.71 0.13 11.59
CA GLU A 217 -45.03 0.76 11.78
C GLU A 217 -46.13 0.03 11.01
N LEU A 218 -45.84 -0.48 9.80
CA LEU A 218 -46.79 -1.27 9.02
C LEU A 218 -47.13 -2.60 9.68
N SER A 219 -46.18 -3.21 10.40
CA SER A 219 -46.37 -4.47 11.11
C SER A 219 -47.15 -4.33 12.43
N GLN A 220 -47.38 -3.11 12.93
CA GLN A 220 -48.19 -2.86 14.13
C GLN A 220 -49.69 -3.01 13.84
N GLU A 221 -50.46 -3.35 14.88
CA GLU A 221 -51.92 -3.41 14.79
C GLU A 221 -52.50 -2.06 14.33
N GLY A 222 -53.30 -2.05 13.27
CA GLY A 222 -53.84 -0.84 12.66
C GLY A 222 -52.85 -0.04 11.78
N GLY A 223 -51.62 -0.52 11.60
CA GLY A 223 -50.60 0.14 10.78
C GLY A 223 -51.01 0.35 9.32
N ILE A 224 -51.66 -0.65 8.71
CA ILE A 224 -52.19 -0.55 7.33
C ILE A 224 -53.28 0.52 7.23
N ASP A 225 -54.23 0.57 8.17
CA ASP A 225 -55.30 1.56 8.14
C ASP A 225 -54.77 2.99 8.36
N LYS A 226 -53.73 3.14 9.21
CA LYS A 226 -52.98 4.39 9.37
C LYS A 226 -52.32 4.81 8.05
N ALA A 227 -51.65 3.89 7.34
CA ALA A 227 -51.05 4.16 6.04
C ALA A 227 -52.10 4.60 4.99
N LEU A 228 -53.24 3.88 4.92
CA LEU A 228 -54.32 4.20 4.00
C LEU A 228 -54.93 5.59 4.27
N THR A 229 -55.11 5.96 5.54
CA THR A 229 -55.58 7.29 5.94
C THR A 229 -54.64 8.40 5.47
N ILE A 230 -53.33 8.19 5.58
CA ILE A 230 -52.32 9.16 5.09
C ILE A 230 -52.41 9.29 3.57
N LEU A 231 -52.53 8.18 2.85
CA LEU A 231 -52.60 8.17 1.39
C LEU A 231 -53.90 8.81 0.87
N GLU A 232 -55.03 8.59 1.55
CA GLU A 232 -56.30 9.22 1.23
C GLU A 232 -56.18 10.75 1.27
N LYS A 233 -55.61 11.30 2.34
CA LYS A 233 -55.33 12.74 2.46
C LYS A 233 -54.45 13.27 1.32
N ARG A 234 -53.39 12.51 0.95
CA ARG A 234 -52.51 12.86 -0.18
C ARG A 234 -53.22 12.82 -1.54
N MET A 235 -54.40 12.19 -1.63
CA MET A 235 -55.17 12.01 -2.87
C MET A 235 -56.45 12.85 -2.96
N GLU A 236 -56.70 13.77 -2.01
CA GLU A 236 -57.95 14.56 -1.85
C GLU A 236 -58.40 15.42 -3.06
N GLY A 237 -57.65 15.47 -4.17
CA GLY A 237 -58.04 16.09 -5.44
C GLY A 237 -58.46 15.12 -6.56
N THR A 238 -58.55 13.81 -6.29
CA THR A 238 -58.86 12.77 -7.30
C THR A 238 -60.38 12.60 -7.47
N GLN A 239 -60.86 12.31 -8.69
CA GLN A 239 -62.28 11.97 -8.92
C GLN A 239 -62.75 10.83 -7.99
N ARG A 240 -63.92 11.00 -7.34
CA ARG A 240 -64.49 10.04 -6.34
C ARG A 240 -64.45 8.58 -6.79
N ASN A 241 -64.83 8.29 -8.03
CA ASN A 241 -64.88 6.90 -8.55
C ASN A 241 -63.48 6.25 -8.65
N ARG A 242 -62.43 7.05 -8.87
CA ARG A 242 -61.03 6.55 -8.91
C ARG A 242 -60.40 6.47 -7.53
N LEU A 243 -60.92 7.21 -6.55
CA LEU A 243 -60.41 7.18 -5.18
C LEU A 243 -60.69 5.83 -4.52
N GLN A 244 -61.92 5.32 -4.66
CA GLN A 244 -62.32 4.02 -4.12
C GLN A 244 -61.51 2.86 -4.73
N GLU A 245 -61.36 2.85 -6.05
CA GLU A 245 -60.51 1.87 -6.76
C GLU A 245 -59.07 1.89 -6.25
N ARG A 246 -58.46 3.09 -6.14
CA ARG A 246 -57.08 3.24 -5.65
C ARG A 246 -56.93 2.80 -4.20
N GLN A 247 -57.93 3.02 -3.35
CA GLN A 247 -57.93 2.56 -1.96
C GLN A 247 -57.97 1.04 -1.87
N GLU A 248 -58.81 0.38 -2.67
CA GLU A 248 -58.87 -1.09 -2.74
C GLU A 248 -57.53 -1.69 -3.20
N ILE A 249 -56.92 -1.11 -4.23
CA ILE A 249 -55.59 -1.55 -4.72
C ILE A 249 -54.52 -1.29 -3.66
N ASN A 250 -54.50 -0.11 -3.05
CA ASN A 250 -53.52 0.23 -2.00
C ASN A 250 -53.61 -0.76 -0.83
N ARG A 251 -54.83 -1.07 -0.35
CA ARG A 251 -55.05 -2.03 0.73
C ARG A 251 -54.50 -3.40 0.35
N ALA A 252 -54.87 -3.90 -0.83
CA ALA A 252 -54.39 -5.19 -1.34
C ALA A 252 -52.86 -5.26 -1.45
N MET A 253 -52.20 -4.15 -1.86
CA MET A 253 -50.73 -4.08 -1.91
C MET A 253 -50.07 -4.17 -0.53
N PHE A 254 -50.64 -3.54 0.49
CA PHE A 254 -50.10 -3.63 1.85
C PHE A 254 -50.35 -5.01 2.47
N GLU A 255 -51.54 -5.58 2.29
CA GLU A 255 -51.91 -6.90 2.82
C GLU A 255 -51.12 -8.05 2.17
N SER A 256 -50.64 -7.85 0.94
CA SER A 256 -49.83 -8.82 0.20
C SER A 256 -48.36 -8.43 0.06
N LEU A 257 -47.88 -7.45 0.83
CA LEU A 257 -46.50 -6.95 0.75
C LEU A 257 -45.49 -8.08 1.06
N PRO A 258 -44.67 -8.52 0.09
CA PRO A 258 -43.75 -9.62 0.34
C PRO A 258 -42.56 -9.21 1.20
N ASP A 259 -42.09 -10.12 2.06
CA ASP A 259 -40.94 -9.89 2.93
C ASP A 259 -39.64 -9.57 2.18
N CYS A 260 -39.52 -10.07 0.94
CA CYS A 260 -38.36 -9.87 0.07
C CYS A 260 -38.28 -8.49 -0.60
N VAL A 261 -39.23 -7.59 -0.32
CA VAL A 261 -39.26 -6.24 -0.89
C VAL A 261 -38.72 -5.22 0.13
N HIS A 262 -37.80 -4.37 -0.29
CA HIS A 262 -37.23 -3.33 0.56
C HIS A 262 -38.21 -2.16 0.72
N VAL A 263 -38.67 -1.90 1.94
CA VAL A 263 -39.56 -0.77 2.22
C VAL A 263 -38.72 0.51 2.32
N ILE A 264 -39.02 1.49 1.47
CA ILE A 264 -38.47 2.84 1.57
C ILE A 264 -39.46 3.67 2.37
N ASP A 265 -39.03 4.07 3.57
CA ASP A 265 -39.84 4.89 4.46
C ASP A 265 -39.93 6.33 3.95
N ASN A 266 -41.14 6.75 3.61
CA ASN A 266 -41.51 8.13 3.26
C ASN A 266 -42.56 8.67 4.25
N SER A 267 -42.41 8.28 5.52
CA SER A 267 -43.12 8.84 6.66
C SER A 267 -42.86 10.33 6.77
N ASN A 268 -43.90 11.08 7.18
CA ASN A 268 -43.86 12.53 7.39
C ASN A 268 -43.49 13.40 6.17
N GLY A 269 -43.31 12.82 4.98
CA GLY A 269 -42.91 13.55 3.77
C GLY A 269 -41.42 13.93 3.74
N ASN A 270 -40.56 13.26 4.51
CA ASN A 270 -39.11 13.45 4.44
C ASN A 270 -38.52 12.75 3.20
N LEU A 271 -38.79 13.34 2.04
CA LEU A 271 -38.33 12.85 0.74
C LEU A 271 -36.79 12.78 0.65
N GLU A 272 -36.08 13.65 1.36
CA GLU A 272 -34.62 13.69 1.37
C GLU A 272 -34.04 12.43 2.01
N GLN A 273 -34.49 12.07 3.21
CA GLN A 273 -34.05 10.85 3.89
C GLN A 273 -34.42 9.59 3.09
N ALA A 274 -35.65 9.54 2.57
CA ALA A 274 -36.10 8.44 1.70
C ALA A 274 -35.20 8.29 0.46
N THR A 275 -34.76 9.40 -0.13
CA THR A 275 -33.85 9.42 -1.28
C THR A 275 -32.46 8.90 -0.88
N VAL A 276 -31.93 9.31 0.27
CA VAL A 276 -30.65 8.83 0.78
C VAL A 276 -30.68 7.31 1.00
N ASP A 277 -31.72 6.79 1.65
CA ASP A 277 -31.82 5.36 1.94
C ASP A 277 -32.04 4.53 0.66
N PHE A 278 -32.80 5.06 -0.29
CA PHE A 278 -32.95 4.46 -1.63
C PHE A 278 -31.60 4.37 -2.37
N LEU A 279 -30.80 5.43 -2.36
CA LEU A 279 -29.49 5.44 -3.02
C LEU A 279 -28.47 4.55 -2.32
N ARG A 280 -28.48 4.48 -0.98
CA ARG A 280 -27.64 3.54 -0.22
C ARG A 280 -27.92 2.09 -0.58
N LEU A 281 -29.20 1.74 -0.73
CA LEU A 281 -29.59 0.39 -1.16
C LEU A 281 -29.05 0.05 -2.55
N ILE A 282 -29.13 0.99 -3.49
CA ILE A 282 -28.58 0.81 -4.84
C ILE A 282 -27.07 0.61 -4.78
N GLN A 283 -26.36 1.46 -4.03
CA GLN A 283 -24.91 1.40 -3.91
C GLN A 283 -24.46 0.08 -3.27
N ALA A 284 -25.08 -0.32 -2.15
CA ALA A 284 -24.78 -1.58 -1.48
C ALA A 284 -24.93 -2.79 -2.42
N LYS A 285 -25.95 -2.81 -3.28
CA LYS A 285 -26.11 -3.90 -4.25
C LYS A 285 -25.06 -3.87 -5.37
N LYS A 286 -24.67 -2.68 -5.85
CA LYS A 286 -23.57 -2.55 -6.82
C LYS A 286 -22.26 -3.06 -6.24
N ASP A 287 -22.00 -2.77 -4.97
CA ASP A 287 -20.79 -3.20 -4.27
C ASP A 287 -20.78 -4.71 -4.08
N GLU A 288 -21.90 -5.30 -3.65
CA GLU A 288 -22.07 -6.76 -3.56
C GLU A 288 -21.76 -7.46 -4.90
N LEU A 289 -22.37 -6.99 -6.00
CA LEU A 289 -22.18 -7.57 -7.33
C LEU A 289 -20.75 -7.41 -7.86
N SER A 290 -20.13 -6.28 -7.57
CA SER A 290 -18.75 -6.02 -7.98
C SER A 290 -17.76 -6.87 -7.17
N ALA A 291 -17.98 -7.03 -5.86
CA ALA A 291 -17.17 -7.90 -5.03
C ALA A 291 -17.29 -9.36 -5.47
N GLN A 292 -18.50 -9.84 -5.76
CA GLN A 292 -18.72 -11.17 -6.31
C GLN A 292 -17.98 -11.38 -7.63
N ARG A 293 -18.03 -10.39 -8.53
CA ARG A 293 -17.30 -10.45 -9.82
C ARG A 293 -15.79 -10.57 -9.61
N ILE A 294 -15.21 -9.82 -8.69
CA ILE A 294 -13.78 -9.94 -8.35
C ILE A 294 -13.48 -11.35 -7.85
N THR A 295 -14.28 -11.86 -6.92
CA THR A 295 -14.09 -13.21 -6.36
C THR A 295 -14.22 -14.29 -7.44
N ASP A 296 -15.22 -14.22 -8.31
CA ASP A 296 -15.45 -15.20 -9.36
C ASP A 296 -14.32 -15.19 -10.42
N LYS A 297 -13.77 -14.01 -10.72
CA LYS A 297 -12.75 -13.83 -11.75
C LYS A 297 -11.33 -14.05 -11.27
N PHE A 298 -11.02 -13.64 -10.03
CA PHE A 298 -9.64 -13.60 -9.51
C PHE A 298 -9.44 -14.41 -8.22
N GLY A 299 -10.51 -14.85 -7.56
CA GLY A 299 -10.47 -15.52 -6.26
C GLY A 299 -10.63 -14.55 -5.08
N ASP A 300 -10.57 -15.08 -3.87
CA ASP A 300 -10.68 -14.34 -2.60
C ASP A 300 -9.34 -13.77 -2.10
N ALA A 301 -8.24 -14.10 -2.77
CA ALA A 301 -6.93 -13.52 -2.51
C ALA A 301 -6.07 -13.51 -3.78
N HIS A 302 -5.09 -12.61 -3.79
CA HIS A 302 -4.08 -12.58 -4.85
C HIS A 302 -3.46 -13.99 -5.02
N PRO A 303 -3.39 -14.55 -6.24
CA PRO A 303 -2.92 -15.92 -6.44
C PRO A 303 -1.55 -16.22 -5.82
N ALA A 304 -0.61 -15.26 -5.87
CA ALA A 304 0.69 -15.38 -5.19
C ALA A 304 0.56 -15.47 -3.66
N LEU A 305 -0.34 -14.68 -3.07
CA LEU A 305 -0.59 -14.71 -1.62
C LEU A 305 -1.29 -16.01 -1.23
N ALA A 306 -2.29 -16.46 -2.01
CA ALA A 306 -2.98 -17.73 -1.78
C ALA A 306 -2.00 -18.92 -1.83
N LEU A 307 -1.13 -18.96 -2.85
CA LEU A 307 -0.08 -19.97 -2.97
C LEU A 307 0.92 -19.90 -1.81
N PHE A 308 1.32 -18.70 -1.41
CA PHE A 308 2.21 -18.48 -0.28
C PHE A 308 1.60 -19.00 1.03
N LYS A 309 0.31 -18.77 1.27
CA LYS A 309 -0.39 -19.30 2.45
C LYS A 309 -0.41 -20.83 2.47
N GLN A 310 -0.49 -21.48 1.30
CA GLN A 310 -0.51 -22.94 1.20
C GLN A 310 0.88 -23.59 1.28
N THR A 311 1.90 -22.94 0.72
CA THR A 311 3.21 -23.58 0.46
C THR A 311 4.40 -22.88 1.13
N GLY A 312 4.22 -21.66 1.62
CA GLY A 312 5.31 -20.78 2.06
C GLY A 312 6.18 -20.25 0.91
N GLN A 313 5.77 -20.43 -0.34
CA GLN A 313 6.53 -20.03 -1.53
C GLN A 313 5.65 -19.30 -2.55
N ILE A 314 6.30 -18.50 -3.41
CA ILE A 314 5.67 -17.82 -4.55
C ILE A 314 6.38 -18.27 -5.82
N SER A 315 5.63 -18.42 -6.92
CA SER A 315 6.21 -18.73 -8.24
C SER A 315 7.05 -17.57 -8.77
N ASP A 316 8.20 -17.88 -9.39
CA ASP A 316 9.09 -16.92 -10.06
C ASP A 316 8.37 -16.06 -11.11
N VAL A 317 7.26 -16.55 -11.68
CA VAL A 317 6.46 -15.79 -12.65
C VAL A 317 5.88 -14.53 -12.00
N TYR A 318 5.38 -14.62 -10.77
CA TYR A 318 4.84 -13.45 -10.05
C TYR A 318 5.95 -12.49 -9.64
N LEU A 319 7.10 -13.02 -9.19
CA LEU A 319 8.23 -12.18 -8.77
C LEU A 319 8.80 -11.36 -9.93
N LYS A 320 8.85 -11.92 -11.16
CA LYS A 320 9.33 -11.22 -12.36
C LYS A 320 8.49 -10.01 -12.77
N ASP A 321 7.19 -10.03 -12.46
CA ASP A 321 6.29 -8.93 -12.78
C ASP A 321 6.40 -7.78 -11.77
N ILE A 322 6.99 -8.02 -10.59
CA ILE A 322 7.18 -7.01 -9.54
C ILE A 322 8.41 -6.17 -9.87
N LYS A 323 8.18 -4.90 -10.22
CA LYS A 323 9.22 -3.91 -10.52
C LYS A 323 9.44 -2.99 -9.33
N LEU A 324 10.12 -3.50 -8.31
CA LEU A 324 10.58 -2.70 -7.17
C LEU A 324 12.10 -2.52 -7.21
N ASP A 325 12.54 -1.27 -7.17
CA ASP A 325 13.92 -0.85 -7.03
C ASP A 325 14.02 0.04 -5.79
N PRO A 326 14.75 -0.40 -4.74
CA PRO A 326 14.86 0.35 -3.50
C PRO A 326 15.68 1.65 -3.64
N LYS A 327 16.36 1.89 -4.77
CA LYS A 327 17.19 3.09 -5.01
C LYS A 327 18.23 3.35 -3.91
N GLY A 328 18.83 2.27 -3.40
CA GLY A 328 19.79 2.33 -2.29
C GLY A 328 19.17 2.57 -0.90
N SER A 329 17.85 2.54 -0.80
CA SER A 329 17.06 2.61 0.44
C SER A 329 16.65 1.21 0.93
N PHE A 330 15.70 1.15 1.85
CA PHE A 330 15.16 -0.07 2.46
C PHE A 330 13.70 0.13 2.86
N ALA A 331 13.00 -0.94 3.24
CA ALA A 331 11.64 -0.89 3.77
C ALA A 331 11.58 -1.09 5.28
N ILE A 332 10.50 -0.66 5.93
CA ILE A 332 10.23 -0.99 7.34
C ILE A 332 8.91 -1.74 7.43
N ILE A 333 8.95 -2.96 7.97
CA ILE A 333 7.76 -3.74 8.29
C ILE A 333 7.46 -3.56 9.77
N VAL A 334 6.25 -3.15 10.09
CA VAL A 334 5.75 -3.00 11.46
C VAL A 334 4.53 -3.88 11.65
N CYS A 335 4.58 -4.72 12.67
CA CYS A 335 3.49 -5.60 13.06
C CYS A 335 3.22 -5.49 14.57
N GLY A 336 2.02 -5.85 14.99
CA GLY A 336 1.64 -5.86 16.40
C GLY A 336 0.13 -5.77 16.57
N PRO A 337 -0.44 -6.21 17.71
CA PRO A 337 -1.88 -6.24 17.88
C PRO A 337 -2.49 -4.83 18.00
N SER A 338 -3.81 -4.73 17.83
CA SER A 338 -4.55 -3.49 18.11
C SER A 338 -4.36 -3.10 19.58
N GLY A 339 -4.06 -1.84 19.86
CA GLY A 339 -3.76 -1.37 21.23
C GLY A 339 -2.29 -1.43 21.64
N ALA A 340 -1.42 -2.07 20.84
CA ALA A 340 0.02 -2.18 21.15
C ALA A 340 0.82 -0.88 20.94
N GLY A 341 0.20 0.24 20.56
CA GLY A 341 0.93 1.52 20.42
C GLY A 341 1.61 1.77 19.08
N LYS A 342 1.50 0.88 18.08
CA LYS A 342 2.06 1.04 16.71
C LYS A 342 1.86 2.44 16.12
N SER A 343 0.59 2.87 15.98
CA SER A 343 0.24 4.15 15.37
C SER A 343 0.81 5.34 16.13
N THR A 344 0.97 5.24 17.46
CA THR A 344 1.55 6.31 18.28
C THR A 344 3.07 6.41 18.03
N ILE A 345 3.77 5.29 18.03
CA ILE A 345 5.22 5.22 17.74
C ILE A 345 5.49 5.74 16.32
N LEU A 346 4.74 5.24 15.34
CA LEU A 346 4.88 5.65 13.93
C LEU A 346 4.58 7.13 13.74
N LYS A 347 3.51 7.66 14.35
CA LYS A 347 3.18 9.10 14.27
C LYS A 347 4.34 9.97 14.76
N GLN A 348 4.98 9.61 15.88
CA GLN A 348 6.13 10.36 16.39
C GLN A 348 7.38 10.16 15.51
N ALA A 349 7.59 8.97 14.94
CA ALA A 349 8.69 8.71 14.03
C ALA A 349 8.55 9.51 12.71
N PHE A 350 7.35 9.60 12.14
CA PHE A 350 7.08 10.38 10.92
C PHE A 350 7.28 11.89 11.10
N GLN A 351 7.25 12.41 12.32
CA GLN A 351 7.56 13.82 12.60
C GLN A 351 9.06 14.14 12.46
N ASP A 352 9.93 13.12 12.51
CA ASP A 352 11.36 13.29 12.34
C ASP A 352 11.78 13.18 10.87
N THR A 353 11.84 14.32 10.20
CA THR A 353 12.12 14.42 8.76
C THR A 353 13.48 13.86 8.35
N SER A 354 14.46 13.76 9.26
CA SER A 354 15.77 13.15 8.95
C SER A 354 15.69 11.64 8.70
N LEU A 355 14.64 10.99 9.22
CA LEU A 355 14.39 9.57 8.97
C LEU A 355 13.89 9.34 7.55
N LYS A 356 13.24 10.33 6.91
CA LYS A 356 12.64 10.25 5.58
C LYS A 356 11.66 9.08 5.46
N LEU A 357 10.75 8.92 6.42
CA LEU A 357 9.80 7.81 6.43
C LEU A 357 8.49 8.20 5.74
N GLU A 358 7.90 7.30 4.97
CA GLU A 358 6.57 7.48 4.40
C GLU A 358 5.73 6.22 4.62
N LYS A 359 4.48 6.38 5.06
CA LYS A 359 3.57 5.25 5.26
C LYS A 359 3.10 4.72 3.91
N VAL A 360 3.17 3.40 3.71
CA VAL A 360 2.51 2.73 2.60
C VAL A 360 1.01 2.67 2.91
N ILE A 361 0.22 3.47 2.20
CA ILE A 361 -1.23 3.53 2.39
C ILE A 361 -1.88 2.38 1.62
N THR A 362 -2.54 1.48 2.35
CA THR A 362 -3.24 0.32 1.78
C THR A 362 -4.53 0.79 1.09
N ASN A 363 -4.84 0.18 -0.06
CA ASN A 363 -6.11 0.37 -0.75
C ASN A 363 -7.17 -0.54 -0.13
N THR A 364 -8.41 -0.07 0.01
CA THR A 364 -9.52 -0.89 0.49
C THR A 364 -10.83 -0.54 -0.20
N THR A 365 -11.72 -1.52 -0.35
CA THR A 365 -13.09 -1.29 -0.86
C THR A 365 -14.14 -1.09 0.23
N ARG A 366 -13.73 -1.12 1.49
CA ARG A 366 -14.59 -0.80 2.63
C ARG A 366 -14.86 0.71 2.68
N ASP A 367 -16.07 1.10 3.08
CA ASP A 367 -16.37 2.49 3.43
C ASP A 367 -15.47 3.03 4.56
N SER A 368 -15.07 4.30 4.46
CA SER A 368 -14.35 5.00 5.53
C SER A 368 -15.19 5.09 6.81
N ARG A 369 -14.58 4.82 7.96
CA ARG A 369 -15.21 5.03 9.28
C ARG A 369 -15.16 6.51 9.68
N PRO A 370 -16.03 6.96 10.61
CA PRO A 370 -15.93 8.31 11.16
C PRO A 370 -14.53 8.62 11.69
N GLY A 371 -13.90 9.66 11.12
CA GLY A 371 -12.55 10.12 11.47
C GLY A 371 -11.43 9.54 10.61
N GLU A 372 -11.66 8.48 9.82
CA GLU A 372 -10.72 8.04 8.79
C GLU A 372 -10.71 9.04 7.62
N LYS A 373 -9.54 9.28 7.04
CA LYS A 373 -9.34 10.16 5.89
C LYS A 373 -8.75 9.40 4.72
N ASP A 374 -9.35 9.60 3.55
CA ASP A 374 -8.83 9.08 2.29
C ASP A 374 -7.44 9.61 1.98
N GLY A 375 -6.55 8.75 1.47
CA GLY A 375 -5.15 9.07 1.22
C GLY A 375 -4.29 9.27 2.47
N VAL A 376 -4.80 8.89 3.66
CA VAL A 376 -4.04 8.99 4.93
C VAL A 376 -4.13 7.68 5.71
N ASP A 377 -5.36 7.24 5.98
CA ASP A 377 -5.60 5.98 6.70
C ASP A 377 -5.55 4.81 5.74
N TYR A 378 -6.33 4.91 4.67
CA TYR A 378 -6.41 4.00 3.51
C TYR A 378 -6.69 4.84 2.25
N ASN A 379 -6.50 4.22 1.07
CA ASN A 379 -7.15 4.69 -0.16
C ASN A 379 -8.49 3.96 -0.26
N PHE A 380 -9.60 4.69 -0.11
CA PHE A 380 -10.95 4.12 -0.15
C PHE A 380 -11.43 4.10 -1.60
N LEU A 381 -11.37 2.92 -2.20
CA LEU A 381 -11.70 2.69 -3.60
C LEU A 381 -13.07 2.04 -3.74
N SER A 382 -13.76 2.28 -4.84
CA SER A 382 -14.85 1.40 -5.25
C SER A 382 -14.31 0.02 -5.63
N ASN A 383 -15.16 -1.02 -5.56
CA ASN A 383 -14.79 -2.35 -6.06
C ASN A 383 -14.36 -2.31 -7.55
N GLY A 384 -14.91 -1.41 -8.36
CA GLY A 384 -14.48 -1.22 -9.75
C GLY A 384 -13.05 -0.69 -9.88
N GLU A 385 -12.69 0.34 -9.12
CA GLU A 385 -11.31 0.87 -9.10
C GLU A 385 -10.31 -0.14 -8.54
N PHE A 386 -10.73 -0.96 -7.57
CA PHE A 386 -9.90 -2.05 -7.05
C PHE A 386 -9.69 -3.15 -8.10
N GLU A 387 -10.75 -3.53 -8.82
CA GLU A 387 -10.67 -4.46 -9.95
C GLU A 387 -9.69 -3.96 -11.02
N GLU A 388 -9.75 -2.68 -11.40
CA GLU A 388 -8.82 -2.07 -12.36
C GLU A 388 -7.36 -2.19 -11.90
N LYS A 389 -7.09 -2.02 -10.60
CA LYS A 389 -5.74 -2.21 -10.03
C LYS A 389 -5.27 -3.67 -10.04
N ILE A 390 -6.18 -4.63 -9.89
CA ILE A 390 -5.88 -6.06 -10.06
C ILE A 390 -5.50 -6.32 -11.53
N GLU A 391 -6.31 -5.84 -12.47
CA GLU A 391 -6.10 -6.03 -13.90
C GLU A 391 -4.80 -5.40 -14.41
N SER A 392 -4.46 -4.22 -13.89
CA SER A 392 -3.21 -3.53 -14.22
C SER A 392 -1.98 -4.13 -13.53
N LYS A 393 -2.14 -5.21 -12.74
CA LYS A 393 -1.11 -5.82 -11.89
C LYS A 393 -0.42 -4.81 -10.95
N ASP A 394 -1.16 -3.78 -10.51
CA ASP A 394 -0.60 -2.76 -9.63
C ASP A 394 -0.51 -3.24 -8.18
N LEU A 395 -1.35 -4.20 -7.77
CA LEU A 395 -1.36 -4.71 -6.39
C LEU A 395 -0.32 -5.83 -6.19
N LEU A 396 0.63 -5.64 -5.25
CA LEU A 396 1.60 -6.68 -4.86
C LEU A 396 0.96 -7.82 -4.08
N GLU A 397 -0.09 -7.49 -3.33
CA GLU A 397 -0.97 -8.42 -2.65
C GLU A 397 -2.34 -7.80 -2.49
N TRP A 398 -3.32 -8.69 -2.39
CA TRP A 398 -4.64 -8.35 -1.93
C TRP A 398 -5.32 -9.57 -1.33
N LEU A 399 -6.26 -9.31 -0.43
CA LEU A 399 -7.17 -10.32 0.10
C LEU A 399 -8.55 -9.75 0.35
N GLN A 400 -9.55 -10.59 0.18
CA GLN A 400 -10.91 -10.34 0.63
C GLN A 400 -11.00 -10.68 2.13
N VAL A 401 -11.47 -9.74 2.94
CA VAL A 401 -11.74 -9.95 4.37
C VAL A 401 -13.24 -10.16 4.61
N VAL A 402 -13.59 -10.45 5.86
CA VAL A 402 -14.98 -10.62 6.30
C VAL A 402 -15.81 -9.39 5.90
N ASN A 403 -16.96 -9.64 5.25
CA ASN A 403 -17.87 -8.68 4.60
C ASN A 403 -17.58 -8.33 3.13
N ALA A 404 -16.78 -9.14 2.43
CA ALA A 404 -16.49 -8.98 1.00
C ALA A 404 -15.66 -7.75 0.61
N ASP A 405 -15.14 -6.99 1.58
CA ASP A 405 -14.19 -5.90 1.37
C ASP A 405 -12.82 -6.43 0.95
N PHE A 406 -12.18 -5.79 0.00
CA PHE A 406 -10.81 -6.07 -0.41
C PHE A 406 -9.84 -5.11 0.26
N TYR A 407 -8.63 -5.60 0.53
CA TYR A 407 -7.48 -4.82 0.98
C TYR A 407 -6.28 -5.18 0.13
N GLY A 408 -5.48 -4.21 -0.29
CA GLY A 408 -4.30 -4.49 -1.09
C GLY A 408 -3.32 -3.32 -1.21
N SER A 409 -2.07 -3.65 -1.44
CA SER A 409 -0.96 -2.69 -1.41
C SER A 409 -0.41 -2.48 -2.83
N SER A 410 -0.31 -1.22 -3.25
CA SER A 410 0.11 -0.86 -4.61
C SER A 410 1.64 -0.83 -4.77
N SER A 411 2.12 -1.58 -5.76
CA SER A 411 3.52 -1.60 -6.20
C SER A 411 3.99 -0.23 -6.68
N SER A 412 3.16 0.49 -7.45
CA SER A 412 3.51 1.83 -7.93
C SER A 412 3.60 2.85 -6.80
N THR A 413 2.76 2.76 -5.77
CA THR A 413 2.88 3.58 -4.56
C THR A 413 4.20 3.32 -3.84
N ILE A 414 4.55 2.05 -3.61
CA ILE A 414 5.80 1.68 -2.94
C ILE A 414 7.02 2.16 -3.73
N GLN A 415 7.01 1.97 -5.06
CA GLN A 415 8.08 2.46 -5.92
C GLN A 415 8.17 3.99 -5.92
N GLY A 416 7.03 4.69 -5.86
CA GLY A 416 6.97 6.14 -5.73
C GLY A 416 7.70 6.65 -4.48
N ILE A 417 7.50 5.98 -3.34
CA ILE A 417 8.19 6.28 -2.08
C ILE A 417 9.70 6.13 -2.24
N PHE A 418 10.17 5.00 -2.80
CA PHE A 418 11.60 4.80 -3.06
C PHE A 418 12.19 5.86 -3.99
N ASN A 419 11.48 6.20 -5.07
CA ASN A 419 11.92 7.23 -6.02
C ASN A 419 12.03 8.63 -5.40
N SER A 420 11.25 8.91 -4.36
CA SER A 420 11.34 10.17 -3.59
C SER A 420 12.50 10.21 -2.60
N GLY A 421 13.27 9.13 -2.48
CA GLY A 421 14.36 9.00 -1.50
C GLY A 421 13.85 8.77 -0.06
N GLN A 422 12.60 8.34 0.09
CA GLN A 422 11.99 8.00 1.37
C GLN A 422 12.02 6.49 1.61
N VAL A 423 11.74 6.10 2.86
CA VAL A 423 11.73 4.74 3.38
C VAL A 423 10.26 4.32 3.55
N PRO A 424 9.74 3.39 2.74
CA PRO A 424 8.36 2.93 2.87
C PRO A 424 8.16 2.14 4.18
N VAL A 425 7.13 2.52 4.94
CA VAL A 425 6.74 1.91 6.21
C VAL A 425 5.41 1.20 6.06
N PHE A 426 5.42 -0.11 6.30
CA PHE A 426 4.29 -1.01 6.18
C PHE A 426 3.73 -1.33 7.57
N ASP A 427 2.44 -1.09 7.81
CA ASP A 427 1.72 -1.53 9.03
C ASP A 427 0.87 -2.75 8.68
N LEU A 428 1.38 -3.94 9.00
CA LEU A 428 0.87 -5.22 8.50
C LEU A 428 0.45 -6.15 9.64
N ASP A 429 -0.43 -7.10 9.32
CA ASP A 429 -0.68 -8.25 10.18
C ASP A 429 0.47 -9.29 10.04
N PRO A 430 0.49 -10.36 10.85
CA PRO A 430 1.54 -11.37 10.76
C PRO A 430 1.65 -12.09 9.41
N GLU A 431 0.52 -12.32 8.73
CA GLU A 431 0.52 -13.00 7.43
C GLU A 431 1.06 -12.09 6.33
N GLY A 432 0.62 -10.83 6.29
CA GLY A 432 1.15 -9.81 5.40
C GLY A 432 2.65 -9.58 5.66
N SER A 433 3.07 -9.52 6.92
CA SER A 433 4.50 -9.38 7.28
C SER A 433 5.33 -10.54 6.72
N ASN A 434 4.86 -11.79 6.86
CA ASN A 434 5.54 -12.97 6.28
C ASN A 434 5.66 -12.88 4.76
N TYR A 435 4.57 -12.47 4.09
CA TYR A 435 4.53 -12.34 2.64
C TYR A 435 5.51 -11.28 2.13
N TYR A 436 5.53 -10.10 2.75
CA TYR A 436 6.43 -9.01 2.38
C TYR A 436 7.90 -9.35 2.63
N ARG A 437 8.21 -10.01 3.76
CA ARG A 437 9.57 -10.50 4.01
C ARG A 437 10.04 -11.45 2.90
N TYR A 438 9.18 -12.40 2.51
CA TYR A 438 9.50 -13.31 1.41
C TYR A 438 9.77 -12.56 0.10
N ILE A 439 8.91 -11.60 -0.27
CA ILE A 439 9.12 -10.78 -1.47
C ILE A 439 10.43 -10.00 -1.38
N PHE A 440 10.67 -9.32 -0.27
CA PHE A 440 11.85 -8.49 -0.11
C PHE A 440 13.14 -9.31 -0.13
N ASP A 441 13.16 -10.47 0.52
CA ASP A 441 14.29 -11.41 0.45
C ASP A 441 14.56 -11.87 -0.98
N LYS A 442 13.50 -12.20 -1.75
CA LYS A 442 13.63 -12.66 -3.14
C LYS A 442 14.06 -11.57 -4.11
N LEU A 443 13.64 -10.33 -3.88
CA LEU A 443 14.00 -9.18 -4.70
C LEU A 443 15.29 -8.48 -4.25
N GLY A 444 15.89 -8.94 -3.14
CA GLY A 444 17.08 -8.31 -2.57
C GLY A 444 16.82 -6.90 -2.01
N ILE A 445 15.57 -6.62 -1.61
CA ILE A 445 15.18 -5.35 -0.99
C ILE A 445 15.54 -5.43 0.50
N PRO A 446 16.45 -4.59 1.01
CA PRO A 446 16.75 -4.58 2.44
C PRO A 446 15.53 -4.09 3.23
N TYR A 447 15.33 -4.58 4.44
CA TYR A 447 14.28 -4.10 5.33
C TYR A 447 14.65 -4.14 6.81
N VAL A 448 13.89 -3.40 7.63
CA VAL A 448 13.89 -3.47 9.09
C VAL A 448 12.55 -4.06 9.52
N ASP A 449 12.59 -5.13 10.33
CA ASP A 449 11.40 -5.88 10.72
C ASP A 449 11.11 -5.72 12.22
N VAL A 450 9.96 -5.15 12.54
CA VAL A 450 9.63 -4.64 13.87
C VAL A 450 8.28 -5.18 14.36
N PHE A 451 8.30 -5.83 15.51
CA PHE A 451 7.10 -6.17 16.26
C PHE A 451 6.88 -5.18 17.41
N VAL A 452 5.69 -4.60 17.53
CA VAL A 452 5.33 -3.73 18.65
C VAL A 452 4.45 -4.50 19.62
N SER A 453 4.87 -4.54 20.88
CA SER A 453 4.25 -5.33 21.93
C SER A 453 3.92 -4.50 23.17
N PRO A 454 2.81 -4.81 23.90
CA PRO A 454 2.54 -4.23 25.22
C PRO A 454 3.40 -4.86 26.35
N ILE A 455 3.97 -6.04 26.12
CA ILE A 455 4.84 -6.78 27.06
C ILE A 455 6.25 -6.94 26.47
N SER A 456 7.24 -7.17 27.32
CA SER A 456 8.65 -7.20 26.89
C SER A 456 8.96 -8.38 25.95
N LYS A 457 10.12 -8.33 25.30
CA LYS A 457 10.59 -9.43 24.44
C LYS A 457 10.76 -10.72 25.23
N GLU A 458 11.27 -10.64 26.45
CA GLU A 458 11.45 -11.77 27.37
C GLU A 458 10.10 -12.33 27.80
N GLU A 459 9.12 -11.46 28.07
CA GLU A 459 7.77 -11.90 28.44
C GLU A 459 7.07 -12.63 27.30
N LEU A 460 7.25 -12.19 26.04
CA LEU A 460 6.70 -12.84 24.84
C LEU A 460 7.22 -14.27 24.62
N GLN A 461 8.38 -14.63 25.16
CA GLN A 461 8.91 -15.99 25.03
C GLN A 461 8.13 -17.03 25.84
N ASN A 462 7.36 -16.58 26.84
CA ASN A 462 6.53 -17.46 27.65
C ASN A 462 5.04 -17.21 27.38
N PRO A 463 4.33 -18.13 26.70
CA PRO A 463 2.91 -17.99 26.37
C PRO A 463 1.99 -17.73 27.56
N THR A 464 2.37 -18.08 28.80
CA THR A 464 1.58 -17.76 29.99
C THR A 464 1.41 -16.26 30.20
N ASN A 465 2.34 -15.45 29.67
CA ASN A 465 2.28 -13.98 29.75
C ASN A 465 1.38 -13.35 28.69
N PHE A 466 0.82 -14.12 27.75
CA PHE A 466 -0.06 -13.59 26.72
C PHE A 466 -1.35 -13.01 27.31
N GLU A 467 -1.87 -13.60 28.41
CA GLU A 467 -3.03 -13.04 29.12
C GLU A 467 -2.74 -11.65 29.68
N LYS A 468 -1.57 -11.46 30.32
CA LYS A 468 -1.11 -10.14 30.78
C LYS A 468 -1.07 -9.14 29.63
N GLY A 469 -0.53 -9.53 28.49
CA GLY A 469 -0.53 -8.70 27.28
C GLY A 469 -1.95 -8.35 26.82
N LYS A 470 -2.86 -9.33 26.79
CA LYS A 470 -4.27 -9.13 26.41
C LYS A 470 -5.01 -8.19 27.37
N ASP A 471 -4.74 -8.26 28.66
CA ASP A 471 -5.32 -7.35 29.66
C ASP A 471 -4.92 -5.90 29.40
N ILE A 472 -3.63 -5.64 29.14
CA ILE A 472 -3.14 -4.30 28.78
C ILE A 472 -3.82 -3.80 27.48
N LEU A 473 -3.96 -4.67 26.47
CA LEU A 473 -4.64 -4.30 25.22
C LEU A 473 -6.12 -3.98 25.46
N ARG A 474 -6.83 -4.77 26.28
CA ARG A 474 -8.24 -4.52 26.64
C ARG A 474 -8.41 -3.14 27.25
N GLU A 475 -7.60 -2.80 28.25
CA GLU A 475 -7.68 -1.50 28.91
C GLU A 475 -7.38 -0.35 27.94
N ARG A 476 -6.33 -0.48 27.11
CA ARG A 476 -5.97 0.55 26.12
C ARG A 476 -7.02 0.74 25.05
N ILE A 477 -7.68 -0.32 24.58
CA ILE A 477 -8.76 -0.21 23.58
C ILE A 477 -9.98 0.46 24.20
N LYS A 478 -10.36 0.12 25.44
CA LYS A 478 -11.46 0.77 26.16
C LYS A 478 -11.21 2.27 26.38
N ASN A 479 -10.00 2.63 26.80
CA ASN A 479 -9.64 4.02 27.14
C ASN A 479 -9.47 4.93 25.91
N ARG A 480 -9.38 4.39 24.70
CA ARG A 480 -9.34 5.18 23.45
C ARG A 480 -10.67 5.88 23.13
N GLY A 481 -11.72 5.66 23.90
CA GLY A 481 -13.00 6.35 23.74
C GLY A 481 -13.75 5.96 22.45
N SER A 482 -13.48 4.78 21.89
CA SER A 482 -14.00 4.40 20.56
C SER A 482 -15.51 4.11 20.51
N GLY A 483 -16.23 4.20 21.65
CA GLY A 483 -17.66 3.85 21.71
C GLY A 483 -17.96 2.42 21.29
N GLU A 484 -16.95 1.56 21.21
CA GLU A 484 -17.08 0.18 20.76
C GLU A 484 -17.73 -0.69 21.84
N SER A 485 -18.62 -1.60 21.44
CA SER A 485 -19.26 -2.54 22.36
C SER A 485 -18.23 -3.50 22.97
N PRO A 486 -18.46 -4.02 24.20
CA PRO A 486 -17.57 -4.99 24.84
C PRO A 486 -17.23 -6.19 23.96
N GLU A 487 -18.17 -6.68 23.15
CA GLU A 487 -17.96 -7.82 22.24
C GLU A 487 -16.94 -7.49 21.14
N LYS A 488 -16.98 -6.27 20.59
CA LYS A 488 -16.01 -5.82 19.57
C LYS A 488 -14.61 -5.69 20.15
N VAL A 489 -14.49 -5.21 21.39
CA VAL A 489 -13.20 -5.11 22.09
C VAL A 489 -12.61 -6.51 22.28
N GLU A 490 -13.39 -7.46 22.79
CA GLU A 490 -12.90 -8.82 23.02
C GLU A 490 -12.54 -9.52 21.71
N GLY A 491 -13.31 -9.32 20.64
CA GLY A 491 -12.99 -9.85 19.31
C GLY A 491 -11.64 -9.34 18.75
N ARG A 492 -11.22 -8.11 19.08
CA ARG A 492 -9.88 -7.59 18.73
C ARG A 492 -8.79 -8.21 19.59
N VAL A 493 -9.07 -8.41 20.88
CA VAL A 493 -8.11 -8.94 21.85
C VAL A 493 -7.84 -10.42 21.63
N GLN A 494 -8.86 -11.21 21.25
CA GLN A 494 -8.70 -12.61 20.87
C GLN A 494 -7.73 -12.80 19.70
N LYS A 495 -7.67 -11.83 18.77
CA LYS A 495 -6.68 -11.87 17.68
C LYS A 495 -5.24 -11.74 18.18
N ALA A 496 -5.00 -11.14 19.36
CA ALA A 496 -3.66 -10.89 19.87
C ALA A 496 -2.83 -12.17 20.06
N ASP A 497 -3.45 -13.31 20.35
CA ASP A 497 -2.74 -14.59 20.46
C ASP A 497 -2.02 -14.96 19.15
N LYS A 498 -2.61 -14.68 17.99
CA LYS A 498 -1.97 -14.84 16.67
C LYS A 498 -0.72 -13.96 16.56
N TYR A 499 -0.81 -12.70 17.01
CA TYR A 499 0.29 -11.75 16.95
C TYR A 499 1.44 -12.13 17.90
N PHE A 500 1.13 -12.44 19.15
CA PHE A 500 2.16 -12.82 20.13
C PHE A 500 2.88 -14.11 19.73
N LYS A 501 2.15 -15.09 19.19
CA LYS A 501 2.77 -16.28 18.59
C LYS A 501 3.69 -15.93 17.44
N ALA A 502 3.38 -14.94 16.61
CA ALA A 502 4.22 -14.53 15.49
C ALA A 502 5.43 -13.67 15.89
N ALA A 503 5.45 -13.09 17.10
CA ALA A 503 6.47 -12.14 17.53
C ALA A 503 7.91 -12.67 17.44
N HIS A 504 8.12 -13.96 17.70
CA HIS A 504 9.45 -14.60 17.61
C HIS A 504 10.03 -14.62 16.19
N THR A 505 9.19 -14.41 15.17
CA THR A 505 9.67 -14.35 13.79
C THR A 505 10.29 -13.00 13.46
N PHE A 506 10.03 -11.94 14.23
CA PHE A 506 10.51 -10.59 13.97
C PHE A 506 11.91 -10.35 14.54
N THR A 507 12.74 -9.61 13.80
CA THR A 507 14.12 -9.33 14.23
C THR A 507 14.18 -8.41 15.45
N HIS A 508 13.27 -7.42 15.52
CA HIS A 508 13.22 -6.44 16.59
C HIS A 508 11.85 -6.41 17.27
N VAL A 509 11.85 -6.20 18.59
CA VAL A 509 10.63 -5.99 19.39
C VAL A 509 10.72 -4.62 20.05
N LEU A 510 9.74 -3.75 19.80
CA LEU A 510 9.55 -2.49 20.49
C LEU A 510 8.53 -2.67 21.61
N HIS A 511 8.92 -2.31 22.83
CA HIS A 511 8.10 -2.47 24.02
C HIS A 511 7.37 -1.17 24.35
N SER A 512 6.05 -1.19 24.22
CA SER A 512 5.18 -0.03 24.42
C SER A 512 4.65 0.08 25.86
N VAL A 513 5.51 0.18 26.88
CA VAL A 513 5.07 0.32 28.28
C VAL A 513 4.30 1.64 28.48
N ASP A 514 3.36 1.67 29.44
CA ASP A 514 2.71 2.91 29.88
C ASP A 514 3.77 3.91 30.38
N GLY A 515 4.10 4.90 29.54
CA GLY A 515 5.11 5.94 29.82
C GLY A 515 6.37 5.90 28.93
N ASP A 516 6.65 4.83 28.18
CA ASP A 516 7.89 4.67 27.39
C ASP A 516 7.68 4.59 25.86
N ILE A 517 6.77 5.42 25.35
CA ILE A 517 6.66 5.61 23.89
C ILE A 517 7.93 6.28 23.35
N GLU A 518 8.52 7.20 24.12
CA GLU A 518 9.74 7.91 23.73
C GLU A 518 10.93 6.96 23.57
N GLY A 519 11.13 5.98 24.47
CA GLY A 519 12.16 4.96 24.32
C GLY A 519 11.92 4.06 23.12
N SER A 520 10.68 3.64 22.87
CA SER A 520 10.32 2.89 21.66
C SER A 520 10.61 3.67 20.36
N VAL A 521 10.30 4.97 20.34
CA VAL A 521 10.60 5.85 19.20
C VAL A 521 12.10 6.01 19.03
N LYS A 522 12.84 6.23 20.12
CA LYS A 522 14.32 6.29 20.10
C LYS A 522 14.93 4.99 19.55
N ASN A 523 14.41 3.84 19.95
CA ASN A 523 14.87 2.54 19.46
C ASN A 523 14.57 2.38 17.97
N LEU A 524 13.37 2.73 17.50
CA LEU A 524 13.04 2.70 16.06
C LEU A 524 13.98 3.61 15.26
N LYS A 525 14.23 4.84 15.73
CA LYS A 525 15.20 5.76 15.12
C LYS A 525 16.59 5.11 15.02
N GLY A 526 17.07 4.51 16.11
CA GLY A 526 18.34 3.79 16.15
C GLY A 526 18.43 2.69 15.09
N LEU A 527 17.36 1.90 14.91
CA LEU A 527 17.30 0.85 13.87
C LEU A 527 17.35 1.45 12.47
N VAL A 528 16.62 2.54 12.21
CA VAL A 528 16.62 3.22 10.91
C VAL A 528 18.01 3.77 10.58
N TYR A 529 18.67 4.45 11.52
CA TYR A 529 20.03 4.96 11.31
C TYR A 529 21.05 3.84 11.13
N ALA A 530 20.99 2.80 11.95
CA ALA A 530 21.87 1.64 11.82
C ALA A 530 21.73 0.98 10.43
N LYS A 531 20.49 0.86 9.93
CA LYS A 531 20.27 0.29 8.58
C LYS A 531 20.76 1.21 7.46
N LYS A 532 20.60 2.53 7.60
CA LYS A 532 21.21 3.50 6.67
C LYS A 532 22.73 3.38 6.65
N GLU A 533 23.35 3.32 7.83
CA GLU A 533 24.80 3.18 7.94
C GLU A 533 25.30 1.88 7.31
N GLU A 534 24.62 0.75 7.56
CA GLU A 534 24.94 -0.55 6.96
C GLU A 534 24.93 -0.48 5.43
N LEU A 535 23.89 0.12 4.83
CA LEU A 535 23.75 0.19 3.37
C LEU A 535 24.76 1.14 2.73
N ILE A 536 25.06 2.28 3.37
CA ILE A 536 26.10 3.19 2.89
C ILE A 536 27.47 2.51 2.97
N ALA A 537 27.78 1.86 4.10
CA ALA A 537 29.05 1.14 4.29
C ALA A 537 29.24 0.09 3.19
N LYS A 538 28.20 -0.71 2.92
CA LYS A 538 28.23 -1.73 1.87
C LYS A 538 28.48 -1.13 0.50
N ARG A 539 27.84 0.00 0.15
CA ARG A 539 28.11 0.70 -1.12
C ARG A 539 29.54 1.21 -1.22
N ILE A 540 30.08 1.77 -0.14
CA ILE A 540 31.47 2.22 -0.10
C ILE A 540 32.41 1.03 -0.30
N GLU A 541 32.19 -0.09 0.39
CA GLU A 541 33.01 -1.30 0.26
C GLU A 541 32.94 -1.88 -1.16
N GLU A 542 31.74 -1.94 -1.75
CA GLU A 542 31.56 -2.42 -3.13
C GLU A 542 32.22 -1.51 -4.18
N LYS A 543 32.21 -0.20 -3.97
CA LYS A 543 32.74 0.79 -4.92
C LYS A 543 34.23 1.10 -4.75
N TYR A 544 34.70 1.17 -3.51
CA TYR A 544 36.03 1.67 -3.14
C TYR A 544 36.88 0.68 -2.32
N GLY A 545 36.26 -0.35 -1.72
CA GLY A 545 36.94 -1.31 -0.85
C GLY A 545 37.18 -0.81 0.58
N GLU A 546 37.83 -1.66 1.39
CA GLU A 546 38.08 -1.39 2.83
C GLU A 546 39.30 -0.49 3.11
N LYS A 547 40.07 -0.14 2.08
CA LYS A 547 41.27 0.70 2.17
C LYS A 547 41.39 1.58 0.94
N HIS A 548 42.10 2.68 1.09
CA HIS A 548 42.48 3.54 -0.02
C HIS A 548 43.19 2.71 -1.12
N PRO A 549 42.80 2.80 -2.40
CA PRO A 549 43.44 2.06 -3.48
C PRO A 549 44.96 2.21 -3.52
N SER A 550 45.46 3.45 -3.37
CA SER A 550 46.89 3.74 -3.25
C SER A 550 47.57 3.13 -2.01
N LEU A 551 46.85 2.94 -0.89
CA LEU A 551 47.39 2.19 0.25
C LEU A 551 47.51 0.70 -0.10
N ILE A 552 46.51 0.12 -0.77
CA ILE A 552 46.54 -1.28 -1.23
C ILE A 552 47.69 -1.49 -2.22
N GLU A 553 47.81 -0.62 -3.23
CA GLU A 553 48.88 -0.63 -4.21
C GLU A 553 50.26 -0.55 -3.53
N PHE A 554 50.39 0.33 -2.54
CA PHE A 554 51.62 0.47 -1.76
C PHE A 554 51.94 -0.78 -0.94
N GLU A 555 50.97 -1.38 -0.24
CA GLU A 555 51.18 -2.62 0.52
C GLU A 555 51.61 -3.79 -0.38
N GLN A 556 51.16 -3.82 -1.64
CA GLN A 556 51.47 -4.87 -2.60
C GLN A 556 52.80 -4.65 -3.35
N THR A 557 53.12 -3.40 -3.70
CA THR A 557 54.21 -3.08 -4.63
C THR A 557 55.34 -2.26 -4.01
N GLY A 558 55.09 -1.64 -2.85
CA GLY A 558 55.98 -0.65 -2.24
C GLY A 558 56.03 0.69 -2.98
N GLN A 559 55.12 0.94 -3.92
CA GLN A 559 55.04 2.17 -4.71
C GLN A 559 53.66 2.83 -4.60
N ILE A 560 53.64 4.16 -4.75
CA ILE A 560 52.41 4.96 -4.85
C ILE A 560 52.37 5.56 -6.27
N SER A 561 51.21 5.48 -6.93
CA SER A 561 51.02 5.98 -8.28
C SER A 561 51.17 7.51 -8.41
N ASP A 562 51.73 7.96 -9.54
CA ASP A 562 51.93 9.38 -9.85
C ASP A 562 50.60 10.16 -9.87
N ASP A 563 49.51 9.54 -10.33
CA ASP A 563 48.18 10.17 -10.34
C ASP A 563 47.71 10.51 -8.92
N PHE A 564 47.91 9.60 -7.96
CA PHE A 564 47.62 9.88 -6.56
C PHE A 564 48.46 11.05 -6.04
N LEU A 565 49.77 11.03 -6.30
CA LEU A 565 50.72 12.05 -5.83
C LEU A 565 50.42 13.44 -6.39
N VAL A 566 49.95 13.52 -7.64
CA VAL A 566 49.52 14.78 -8.27
C VAL A 566 48.25 15.32 -7.62
N LYS A 567 47.24 14.46 -7.39
CA LYS A 567 45.95 14.85 -6.82
C LYS A 567 46.05 15.24 -5.34
N HIS A 568 46.89 14.54 -4.58
CA HIS A 568 47.00 14.70 -3.13
C HIS A 568 48.26 15.47 -2.71
N LYS A 569 48.79 16.33 -3.59
CA LYS A 569 49.98 17.12 -3.27
C LYS A 569 49.71 18.10 -2.12
N LEU A 570 50.59 18.06 -1.12
CA LEU A 570 50.60 19.00 0.01
C LEU A 570 51.72 20.03 -0.17
N ASP A 571 51.46 21.27 0.21
CA ASP A 571 52.50 22.30 0.32
C ASP A 571 52.85 22.48 1.81
N SER A 572 54.01 21.99 2.21
CA SER A 572 54.45 22.01 3.60
C SER A 572 54.73 23.41 4.14
N LYS A 573 54.89 24.44 3.27
CA LYS A 573 55.29 25.81 3.68
C LYS A 573 56.53 25.83 4.57
N GLY A 574 57.45 24.88 4.37
CA GLY A 574 58.67 24.72 5.16
C GLY A 574 58.46 24.14 6.57
N GLN A 575 57.26 23.66 6.89
CA GLN A 575 56.97 22.88 8.09
C GLN A 575 57.27 21.40 7.86
N ILE A 576 57.38 20.62 8.94
CA ILE A 576 57.61 19.17 8.87
C ILE A 576 56.36 18.37 9.26
N ALA A 577 56.29 17.12 8.78
CA ALA A 577 55.36 16.11 9.30
C ALA A 577 56.04 15.25 10.39
N ILE A 578 55.32 14.94 11.46
CA ILE A 578 55.79 14.11 12.56
C ILE A 578 54.90 12.87 12.61
N ILE A 579 55.43 11.74 12.15
CA ILE A 579 54.71 10.46 12.10
C ILE A 579 55.03 9.69 13.37
N LEU A 580 54.09 9.68 14.32
CA LEU A 580 54.21 8.94 15.57
C LEU A 580 53.45 7.61 15.48
N SER A 581 54.11 6.52 15.86
CA SER A 581 53.49 5.21 15.98
C SER A 581 53.93 4.50 17.26
N GLY A 582 53.12 3.53 17.68
CA GLY A 582 53.40 2.72 18.86
C GLY A 582 52.10 2.08 19.38
N PRO A 583 52.18 0.94 20.06
CA PRO A 583 50.99 0.24 20.53
C PRO A 583 50.24 1.00 21.64
N SER A 584 49.05 0.51 22.02
CA SER A 584 48.33 1.07 23.17
C SER A 584 49.14 0.86 24.46
N GLY A 585 49.12 1.83 25.38
CA GLY A 585 49.83 1.74 26.66
C GLY A 585 51.32 2.12 26.65
N VAL A 586 51.91 2.46 25.49
CA VAL A 586 53.32 2.93 25.45
C VAL A 586 53.53 4.39 25.86
N GLY A 587 52.48 5.14 26.16
CA GLY A 587 52.59 6.54 26.61
C GLY A 587 52.53 7.61 25.52
N LYS A 588 52.16 7.27 24.27
CA LYS A 588 52.03 8.25 23.16
C LYS A 588 51.20 9.48 23.55
N GLY A 589 50.03 9.26 24.15
CA GLY A 589 49.11 10.34 24.53
C GLY A 589 49.76 11.37 25.46
N THR A 590 50.45 10.91 26.50
CA THR A 590 51.11 11.81 27.46
C THR A 590 52.32 12.53 26.85
N ILE A 591 53.08 11.86 25.98
CA ILE A 591 54.18 12.49 25.24
C ILE A 591 53.64 13.60 24.32
N LEU A 592 52.56 13.32 23.59
CA LEU A 592 51.93 14.30 22.72
C LEU A 592 51.35 15.47 23.52
N GLU A 593 50.60 15.20 24.59
CA GLU A 593 50.02 16.24 25.44
C GLU A 593 51.07 17.26 25.92
N ASP A 594 52.21 16.76 26.41
CA ASP A 594 53.31 17.62 26.85
C ASP A 594 53.96 18.36 25.66
N ALA A 595 54.19 17.69 24.53
CA ALA A 595 54.74 18.31 23.32
C ALA A 595 53.84 19.42 22.74
N PHE A 596 52.52 19.23 22.76
CA PHE A 596 51.54 20.23 22.31
C PHE A 596 51.47 21.45 23.25
N SER A 597 51.83 21.29 24.52
CA SER A 597 51.92 22.40 25.48
C SER A 597 53.13 23.32 25.24
N ASP A 598 54.15 22.82 24.54
CA ASP A 598 55.35 23.59 24.21
C ASP A 598 55.13 24.47 22.97
N SER A 599 54.83 25.74 23.22
CA SER A 599 54.60 26.75 22.18
C SER A 599 55.77 26.93 21.19
N ASN A 600 57.00 26.54 21.56
CA ASN A 600 58.16 26.64 20.67
C ASN A 600 58.11 25.62 19.53
N LEU A 601 57.47 24.48 19.76
CA LEU A 601 57.36 23.43 18.75
C LEU A 601 56.33 23.79 17.67
N ARG A 602 55.32 24.61 18.00
CA ARG A 602 54.24 25.03 17.09
C ARG A 602 53.57 23.84 16.40
N LEU A 603 53.10 22.87 17.17
CA LEU A 603 52.50 21.65 16.63
C LEU A 603 51.01 21.84 16.27
N GLY A 604 50.57 21.16 15.23
CA GLY A 604 49.17 20.96 14.87
C GLY A 604 48.87 19.48 14.74
N LYS A 605 47.79 19.01 15.38
CA LYS A 605 47.40 17.61 15.32
C LYS A 605 46.61 17.37 14.03
N ALA A 606 47.08 16.47 13.17
CA ALA A 606 46.26 15.93 12.10
C ALA A 606 45.24 15.00 12.75
N LEU A 607 43.95 15.36 12.77
CA LEU A 607 42.93 14.53 13.39
C LEU A 607 42.43 13.53 12.37
N THR A 608 42.39 12.26 12.75
CA THR A 608 41.71 11.27 11.93
C THR A 608 40.21 11.55 11.92
N SER A 609 39.62 11.66 10.74
CA SER A 609 38.17 11.65 10.54
C SER A 609 37.65 10.22 10.70
N THR A 610 36.55 10.02 11.43
CA THR A 610 36.01 8.67 11.65
C THR A 610 34.48 8.62 11.63
N THR A 611 33.95 7.51 11.11
CA THR A 611 32.50 7.20 11.11
C THR A 611 32.04 6.43 12.34
N ARG A 612 32.93 6.22 13.32
CA ARG A 612 32.57 5.64 14.62
C ARG A 612 31.82 6.67 15.46
N ALA A 613 30.82 6.22 16.22
CA ALA A 613 30.21 7.07 17.24
C ALA A 613 31.23 7.58 18.27
N GLN A 614 31.14 8.87 18.58
CA GLN A 614 31.91 9.53 19.64
C GLN A 614 31.62 8.87 21.00
N ARG A 615 32.66 8.57 21.77
CA ARG A 615 32.51 8.09 23.15
C ARG A 615 32.25 9.26 24.11
N PRO A 616 31.59 9.04 25.26
CA PRO A 616 31.31 10.11 26.23
C PRO A 616 32.55 10.87 26.74
N SER A 617 33.73 10.25 26.71
CA SER A 617 35.00 10.85 27.13
C SER A 617 35.76 11.57 26.01
N GLU A 618 35.30 11.46 24.76
CA GLU A 618 35.93 12.06 23.58
C GLU A 618 35.25 13.39 23.26
N THR A 619 35.99 14.35 22.70
CA THR A 619 35.48 15.63 22.21
C THR A 619 35.75 15.73 20.70
N ASP A 620 34.70 16.02 19.93
CA ASP A 620 34.84 16.24 18.49
C ASP A 620 35.79 17.42 18.20
N GLY A 621 36.70 17.21 17.24
CA GLY A 621 37.75 18.17 16.92
C GLY A 621 38.97 18.16 17.88
N VAL A 622 39.04 17.21 18.83
CA VAL A 622 40.18 17.06 19.76
C VAL A 622 40.87 15.71 19.58
N GLU A 623 40.15 14.61 19.77
CA GLU A 623 40.71 13.27 19.54
C GLU A 623 40.60 12.86 18.07
N TYR A 624 39.41 13.03 17.50
CA TYR A 624 39.02 12.69 16.14
C TYR A 624 38.12 13.80 15.58
N THR A 625 37.91 13.78 14.26
CA THR A 625 36.78 14.47 13.64
C THR A 625 35.68 13.43 13.39
N PHE A 626 34.58 13.49 14.12
CA PHE A 626 33.50 12.53 14.00
C PHE A 626 32.55 12.95 12.88
N ILE A 627 32.51 12.16 11.79
CA ILE A 627 31.68 12.44 10.63
C ILE A 627 30.68 11.32 10.41
N THR A 628 29.56 11.63 9.75
CA THR A 628 28.61 10.59 9.37
C THR A 628 29.19 9.77 8.22
N ILE A 629 28.70 8.54 8.05
CA ILE A 629 29.13 7.71 6.92
C ILE A 629 28.64 8.27 5.57
N ASP A 630 27.54 9.02 5.57
CA ASP A 630 27.06 9.76 4.39
C ASP A 630 28.04 10.88 4.00
N ASP A 631 28.54 11.63 5.00
CA ASP A 631 29.57 12.65 4.74
C ASP A 631 30.90 12.03 4.30
N PHE A 632 31.25 10.86 4.86
CA PHE A 632 32.40 10.09 4.40
C PHE A 632 32.27 9.67 2.93
N GLU A 633 31.10 9.17 2.50
CA GLU A 633 30.82 8.82 1.09
C GLU A 633 30.98 10.04 0.17
N LYS A 634 30.46 11.22 0.57
CA LYS A 634 30.63 12.47 -0.20
C LYS A 634 32.08 12.91 -0.29
N MET A 635 32.82 12.87 0.82
CA MET A 635 34.23 13.23 0.85
C MET A 635 35.08 12.28 -0.02
N LEU A 636 34.72 10.99 -0.08
CA LEU A 636 35.33 10.06 -1.04
C LEU A 636 35.05 10.46 -2.49
N GLU A 637 33.79 10.79 -2.83
CA GLU A 637 33.41 11.20 -4.19
C GLU A 637 34.14 12.47 -4.65
N ASN A 638 34.43 13.37 -3.71
CA ASN A 638 35.17 14.60 -3.96
C ASN A 638 36.70 14.44 -3.92
N ASN A 639 37.24 13.25 -3.66
CA ASN A 639 38.66 12.98 -3.42
C ASN A 639 39.27 13.86 -2.31
N GLU A 640 38.56 14.03 -1.18
CA GLU A 640 39.01 14.90 -0.08
C GLU A 640 39.96 14.22 0.92
N PHE A 641 40.04 12.90 0.89
CA PHE A 641 40.88 12.12 1.80
C PHE A 641 42.26 11.86 1.19
N PHE A 642 43.31 12.17 1.95
CA PHE A 642 44.69 11.80 1.63
C PHE A 642 44.91 10.29 1.77
N GLU A 643 44.23 9.65 2.72
CA GLU A 643 44.22 8.21 2.95
C GLU A 643 42.92 7.84 3.69
N TRP A 644 42.42 6.62 3.48
CA TRP A 644 41.48 5.97 4.41
C TRP A 644 41.71 4.47 4.59
N LEU A 645 41.31 3.95 5.76
CA LEU A 645 41.16 2.51 5.99
C LEU A 645 40.02 2.18 6.95
N THR A 646 39.57 0.93 6.88
CA THR A 646 38.69 0.32 7.87
C THR A 646 39.52 -0.41 8.92
N ILE A 647 39.30 -0.11 10.20
CA ILE A 647 40.05 -0.71 11.31
C ILE A 647 39.21 -1.73 12.09
N VAL A 648 37.94 -1.43 12.36
CA VAL A 648 37.05 -2.29 13.16
C VAL A 648 35.63 -2.19 12.60
N SER A 649 35.04 -3.33 12.21
CA SER A 649 33.60 -3.48 11.93
C SER A 649 32.99 -2.40 11.02
N GLY A 650 33.57 -2.15 9.84
CA GLY A 650 33.02 -1.20 8.86
C GLY A 650 33.12 0.27 9.29
N LYS A 651 33.92 0.60 10.32
CA LYS A 651 34.20 1.98 10.72
C LYS A 651 35.46 2.49 10.03
N TYR A 652 35.29 3.59 9.31
CA TYR A 652 36.31 4.21 8.50
C TYR A 652 37.11 5.21 9.32
N TYR A 653 38.39 5.31 8.99
CA TYR A 653 39.36 6.23 9.56
C TYR A 653 40.14 6.84 8.39
N ALA A 654 40.18 8.16 8.31
CA ALA A 654 40.79 8.85 7.17
C ALA A 654 41.45 10.16 7.58
N TYR A 655 42.42 10.61 6.80
CA TYR A 655 42.99 11.95 6.95
C TYR A 655 42.50 12.86 5.83
N SER A 656 41.91 14.00 6.19
CA SER A 656 41.50 15.01 5.21
C SER A 656 42.70 15.79 4.70
N GLN A 657 42.81 15.93 3.37
CA GLN A 657 43.88 16.72 2.75
C GLN A 657 43.81 18.19 3.16
N SER A 658 42.60 18.77 3.21
CA SER A 658 42.39 20.18 3.57
C SER A 658 42.79 20.46 5.02
N GLN A 659 42.56 19.50 5.92
CA GLN A 659 42.98 19.61 7.32
C GLN A 659 44.51 19.60 7.45
N ILE A 660 45.19 18.68 6.77
CA ILE A 660 46.67 18.63 6.80
C ILE A 660 47.23 19.94 6.23
N GLN A 661 46.70 20.39 5.08
CA GLN A 661 47.14 21.64 4.45
C GLN A 661 46.91 22.85 5.36
N GLY A 662 45.76 22.92 6.06
CA GLY A 662 45.45 23.99 7.00
C GLY A 662 46.42 24.08 8.17
N ILE A 663 46.99 22.96 8.63
CA ILE A 663 48.04 22.95 9.66
C ILE A 663 49.32 23.63 9.12
N PHE A 664 49.74 23.27 7.91
CA PHE A 664 50.92 23.86 7.28
C PHE A 664 50.72 25.35 6.97
N ASP A 665 49.55 25.74 6.48
CA ASP A 665 49.20 27.15 6.22
C ASP A 665 49.20 27.99 7.51
N ALA A 666 48.85 27.38 8.65
CA ALA A 666 48.97 27.99 9.97
C ALA A 666 50.41 28.06 10.51
N LYS A 667 51.41 27.66 9.71
CA LYS A 667 52.84 27.59 10.09
C LYS A 667 53.05 26.74 11.34
N LYS A 668 52.47 25.55 11.31
CA LYS A 668 52.60 24.52 12.34
C LYS A 668 53.11 23.21 11.74
N ASP A 669 53.85 22.44 12.52
CA ASP A 669 54.28 21.09 12.14
C ASP A 669 53.13 20.10 12.37
N ALA A 670 52.88 19.23 11.39
CA ALA A 670 51.73 18.33 11.39
C ALA A 670 52.06 17.01 12.09
N VAL A 671 51.36 16.70 13.18
CA VAL A 671 51.56 15.46 13.97
C VAL A 671 50.50 14.43 13.60
N PHE A 672 50.95 13.25 13.20
CA PHE A 672 50.13 12.08 12.84
C PHE A 672 50.32 10.98 13.89
N ASP A 673 49.25 10.55 14.56
CA ASP A 673 49.24 9.36 15.43
C ASP A 673 48.61 8.20 14.65
N VAL A 674 49.43 7.26 14.20
CA VAL A 674 49.02 6.29 13.16
C VAL A 674 49.48 4.86 13.43
N VAL A 675 48.72 3.93 12.84
CA VAL A 675 49.13 2.52 12.72
C VAL A 675 50.31 2.37 11.74
N PRO A 676 51.09 1.28 11.80
CA PRO A 676 52.33 1.17 11.03
C PRO A 676 52.16 1.12 9.51
N SER A 677 51.06 0.55 9.00
CA SER A 677 50.77 0.52 7.56
C SER A 677 50.57 1.94 7.01
N VAL A 678 49.76 2.75 7.70
CA VAL A 678 49.57 4.18 7.40
C VAL A 678 50.87 4.95 7.55
N ALA A 679 51.65 4.70 8.61
CA ALA A 679 52.96 5.33 8.78
C ALA A 679 53.88 5.07 7.56
N SER A 680 53.92 3.84 7.07
CA SER A 680 54.74 3.46 5.90
C SER A 680 54.27 4.14 4.62
N PHE A 681 52.96 4.22 4.42
CA PHE A 681 52.35 4.95 3.32
C PHE A 681 52.66 6.45 3.37
N LEU A 682 52.46 7.10 4.53
CA LEU A 682 52.74 8.52 4.72
C LEU A 682 54.22 8.84 4.44
N LYS A 683 55.15 8.02 4.97
CA LYS A 683 56.60 8.17 4.69
C LYS A 683 56.88 8.19 3.19
N HIS A 684 56.37 7.19 2.45
CA HIS A 684 56.59 7.11 1.01
C HIS A 684 55.94 8.27 0.25
N ALA A 685 54.71 8.65 0.62
CA ALA A 685 54.03 9.78 0.00
C ALA A 685 54.79 11.09 0.24
N PHE A 686 55.29 11.32 1.45
CA PHE A 686 56.07 12.50 1.80
C PHE A 686 57.43 12.54 1.11
N ASP A 687 58.13 11.40 0.99
CA ASP A 687 59.36 11.29 0.20
C ASP A 687 59.14 11.71 -1.27
N LYS A 688 58.04 11.25 -1.88
CA LYS A 688 57.71 11.53 -3.27
C LYS A 688 57.20 12.95 -3.51
N THR A 689 56.51 13.52 -2.53
CA THR A 689 55.96 14.89 -2.62
C THR A 689 56.91 15.96 -2.13
N GLY A 690 58.00 15.58 -1.45
CA GLY A 690 58.99 16.50 -0.89
C GLY A 690 58.55 17.14 0.43
N VAL A 691 57.59 16.55 1.14
CA VAL A 691 57.22 16.99 2.49
C VAL A 691 58.26 16.45 3.47
N PRO A 692 59.05 17.30 4.16
CA PRO A 692 60.02 16.81 5.13
C PRO A 692 59.29 16.20 6.32
N TYR A 693 59.77 15.05 6.82
CA TYR A 693 59.15 14.39 7.96
C TYR A 693 60.16 13.81 8.96
N VAL A 694 59.66 13.46 10.14
CA VAL A 694 60.32 12.65 11.18
C VAL A 694 59.37 11.52 11.55
N ASP A 695 59.85 10.28 11.51
CA ASP A 695 59.09 9.12 11.95
C ASP A 695 59.63 8.54 13.26
N VAL A 696 58.72 8.34 14.22
CA VAL A 696 59.03 7.97 15.60
C VAL A 696 58.18 6.78 16.04
N PHE A 697 58.85 5.75 16.56
CA PHE A 697 58.19 4.65 17.25
C PHE A 697 58.41 4.74 18.76
N ILE A 698 57.33 4.71 19.56
CA ILE A 698 57.44 4.65 21.03
C ILE A 698 57.48 3.19 21.49
N SER A 699 58.57 2.81 22.14
CA SER A 699 58.83 1.45 22.61
C SER A 699 58.64 1.33 24.13
N PRO A 700 58.03 0.23 24.64
CA PRO A 700 57.97 -0.03 26.08
C PRO A 700 59.27 -0.59 26.66
N VAL A 701 60.21 -1.00 25.82
CA VAL A 701 61.53 -1.57 26.18
C VAL A 701 62.64 -0.81 25.46
N VAL A 702 63.88 -0.98 25.92
CA VAL A 702 65.04 -0.39 25.22
C VAL A 702 65.16 -0.91 23.79
N LYS A 703 65.68 -0.08 22.87
CA LYS A 703 65.75 -0.35 21.43
C LYS A 703 66.42 -1.70 21.13
N ASP A 704 67.56 -1.97 21.75
CA ASP A 704 68.31 -3.21 21.52
C ASP A 704 67.54 -4.47 21.97
N VAL A 705 66.70 -4.34 23.01
CA VAL A 705 65.82 -5.43 23.44
C VAL A 705 64.66 -5.59 22.47
N LEU A 706 64.02 -4.50 22.04
CA LEU A 706 62.92 -4.54 21.08
C LEU A 706 63.32 -5.23 19.77
N LEU A 707 64.51 -4.91 19.27
CA LEU A 707 65.04 -5.42 18.00
C LEU A 707 65.71 -6.81 18.13
N SER A 708 65.76 -7.37 19.34
CA SER A 708 66.28 -8.73 19.56
C SER A 708 65.27 -9.80 19.12
N LYS A 709 65.74 -11.05 18.93
CA LYS A 709 64.88 -12.20 18.54
C LYS A 709 63.68 -12.40 19.47
N ASP A 710 63.86 -12.16 20.77
CA ASP A 710 62.82 -12.34 21.79
C ASP A 710 62.18 -11.00 22.21
N GLY A 711 62.45 -9.92 21.47
CA GLY A 711 62.02 -8.56 21.82
C GLY A 711 60.50 -8.42 21.91
N LEU A 712 59.77 -9.08 21.00
CA LEU A 712 58.31 -9.14 21.02
C LEU A 712 57.79 -9.78 22.31
N GLU A 713 58.35 -10.92 22.72
CA GLU A 713 57.93 -11.66 23.91
C GLU A 713 58.25 -10.90 25.21
N LYS A 714 59.29 -10.06 25.19
CA LYS A 714 59.66 -9.19 26.32
C LYS A 714 58.81 -7.92 26.40
N ALA A 715 58.39 -7.37 25.27
CA ALA A 715 57.60 -6.14 25.20
C ALA A 715 56.10 -6.37 25.47
N LEU A 716 55.55 -7.49 25.00
CA LEU A 716 54.12 -7.78 25.11
C LEU A 716 53.58 -7.81 26.55
N PRO A 717 54.21 -8.51 27.52
CA PRO A 717 53.69 -8.58 28.89
C PRO A 717 53.59 -7.21 29.56
N ILE A 718 54.55 -6.31 29.28
CA ILE A 718 54.56 -4.94 29.80
C ILE A 718 53.34 -4.17 29.28
N LEU A 719 53.03 -4.31 27.99
CA LEU A 719 51.89 -3.62 27.38
C LEU A 719 50.56 -4.22 27.80
N GLU A 720 50.49 -5.54 27.91
CA GLU A 720 49.31 -6.23 28.42
C GLU A 720 48.98 -5.78 29.85
N GLU A 721 49.98 -5.75 30.73
CA GLU A 721 49.83 -5.24 32.10
C GLU A 721 49.34 -3.79 32.09
N ARG A 722 49.94 -2.91 31.27
CA ARG A 722 49.51 -1.50 31.15
C ARG A 722 48.09 -1.35 30.60
N ILE A 723 47.68 -2.19 29.66
CA ILE A 723 46.31 -2.20 29.10
C ILE A 723 45.32 -2.63 30.17
N ARG A 724 45.61 -3.71 30.91
CA ARG A 724 44.75 -4.24 31.97
C ARG A 724 44.65 -3.28 33.17
N ASN A 725 45.76 -2.67 33.59
CA ASN A 725 45.81 -1.74 34.71
C ASN A 725 45.13 -0.39 34.42
N ARG A 726 44.83 -0.08 33.15
CA ARG A 726 44.13 1.15 32.76
C ARG A 726 42.66 1.17 33.18
N GLY A 727 42.12 0.08 33.73
CA GLY A 727 40.80 0.05 34.36
C GLY A 727 39.65 0.33 33.41
N SER A 728 39.81 0.04 32.11
CA SER A 728 38.69 0.08 31.16
C SER A 728 37.91 -1.22 31.32
N GLY A 729 36.61 -1.15 31.61
CA GLY A 729 35.70 -2.32 31.69
C GLY A 729 35.50 -3.04 30.35
N GLU A 730 36.61 -3.31 29.65
CA GLU A 730 36.71 -4.01 28.38
C GLU A 730 36.61 -5.51 28.64
N SER A 731 35.91 -6.21 27.75
CA SER A 731 35.81 -7.67 27.80
C SER A 731 37.15 -8.31 27.42
N GLU A 732 37.37 -9.56 27.84
CA GLU A 732 38.61 -10.28 27.50
C GLU A 732 38.81 -10.37 25.98
N ALA A 733 37.73 -10.49 25.19
CA ALA A 733 37.81 -10.47 23.73
C ALA A 733 38.39 -9.15 23.19
N GLN A 734 37.96 -8.00 23.72
CA GLN A 734 38.47 -6.69 23.33
C GLN A 734 39.96 -6.50 23.68
N ILE A 735 40.38 -7.06 24.82
CA ILE A 735 41.79 -7.06 25.24
C ILE A 735 42.61 -7.90 24.26
N GLN A 736 42.14 -9.10 23.88
CA GLN A 736 42.83 -9.96 22.91
C GLN A 736 42.96 -9.30 21.53
N ASP A 737 41.94 -8.57 21.06
CA ASP A 737 42.01 -7.81 19.80
C ASP A 737 43.08 -6.71 19.85
N ARG A 738 43.16 -5.99 20.98
CA ARG A 738 44.21 -4.98 21.20
C ARG A 738 45.60 -5.59 21.26
N LEU A 739 45.76 -6.75 21.86
CA LEU A 739 47.04 -7.46 21.92
C LEU A 739 47.45 -7.96 20.54
N LYS A 740 46.51 -8.44 19.72
CA LYS A 740 46.77 -8.79 18.32
C LYS A 740 47.31 -7.59 17.55
N MET A 741 46.66 -6.43 17.66
CA MET A 741 47.13 -5.19 17.03
C MET A 741 48.49 -4.76 17.58
N THR A 742 48.69 -4.86 18.89
CA THR A 742 49.96 -4.54 19.56
C THR A 742 51.13 -5.34 19.01
N ARG A 743 50.92 -6.63 18.70
CA ARG A 743 51.95 -7.45 18.03
C ARG A 743 52.35 -6.88 16.68
N GLU A 744 51.39 -6.44 15.87
CA GLU A 744 51.67 -5.85 14.56
C GLU A 744 52.44 -4.52 14.69
N PHE A 745 52.09 -3.68 15.67
CA PHE A 745 52.88 -2.49 15.99
C PHE A 745 54.34 -2.82 16.33
N LEU A 746 54.57 -3.76 17.24
CA LEU A 746 55.92 -4.13 17.67
C LEU A 746 56.77 -4.73 16.54
N LYS A 747 56.16 -5.56 15.67
CA LYS A 747 56.84 -6.10 14.48
C LYS A 747 57.30 -5.03 13.51
N ALA A 748 56.55 -3.92 13.41
CA ALA A 748 56.84 -2.84 12.50
C ALA A 748 57.87 -1.83 13.04
N ALA A 749 58.23 -1.90 14.32
CA ALA A 749 59.20 -0.99 14.95
C ALA A 749 60.54 -0.85 14.17
N PRO A 750 61.13 -1.91 13.58
CA PRO A 750 62.38 -1.78 12.81
C PRO A 750 62.26 -0.92 11.55
N THR A 751 61.03 -0.64 11.08
CA THR A 751 60.78 0.20 9.89
C THR A 751 60.81 1.70 10.22
N PHE A 752 60.94 2.05 11.50
CA PHE A 752 61.02 3.43 11.96
C PHE A 752 62.46 3.88 12.16
N THR A 753 62.75 5.10 11.74
CA THR A 753 64.09 5.69 11.82
C THR A 753 64.46 6.02 13.27
N HIS A 754 63.51 6.55 14.03
CA HIS A 754 63.69 6.91 15.43
C HIS A 754 62.84 6.03 16.34
N ILE A 755 63.46 5.53 17.42
CA ILE A 755 62.78 4.78 18.48
C ILE A 755 63.00 5.54 19.79
N ILE A 756 61.92 5.92 20.45
CA ILE A 756 61.95 6.54 21.78
C ILE A 756 61.55 5.50 22.81
N GLU A 757 62.38 5.35 23.83
CA GLU A 757 62.26 4.32 24.86
C GLU A 757 61.47 4.83 26.05
N ASN A 758 60.25 4.34 26.25
CA ASN A 758 59.43 4.60 27.41
C ASN A 758 59.34 3.38 28.34
N THR A 759 60.52 2.99 28.85
CA THR A 759 60.64 1.98 29.91
C THR A 759 60.05 2.50 31.23
N ALA A 760 59.78 1.60 32.19
CA ALA A 760 59.22 1.98 33.48
C ALA A 760 60.02 3.13 34.13
N GLY A 761 59.30 4.21 34.52
CA GLY A 761 59.86 5.38 35.17
C GLY A 761 60.55 6.42 34.27
N ARG A 762 60.64 6.20 32.94
CA ARG A 762 61.37 7.06 32.00
C ARG A 762 60.50 7.98 31.11
N LEU A 763 59.29 8.27 31.56
CA LEU A 763 58.36 9.11 30.79
C LEU A 763 58.90 10.55 30.59
N PRO A 764 59.45 11.24 31.61
CA PRO A 764 60.04 12.57 31.42
C PRO A 764 61.16 12.59 30.37
N GLU A 765 62.07 11.62 30.40
CA GLU A 765 63.15 11.52 29.42
C GLU A 765 62.62 11.20 28.03
N SER A 766 61.54 10.41 27.92
CA SER A 766 60.87 10.13 26.65
C SER A 766 60.28 11.40 26.02
N ILE A 767 59.70 12.28 26.84
CA ILE A 767 59.18 13.58 26.43
C ILE A 767 60.31 14.46 25.92
N ASP A 768 61.39 14.62 26.70
CA ASP A 768 62.54 15.46 26.32
C ASP A 768 63.18 14.96 25.02
N ASN A 769 63.36 13.65 24.87
CA ASN A 769 63.90 13.04 23.66
C ASN A 769 63.01 13.30 22.44
N PHE A 770 61.69 13.25 22.59
CA PHE A 770 60.75 13.54 21.50
C PHE A 770 60.84 15.01 21.06
N LYS A 771 60.86 15.94 22.01
CA LYS A 771 60.99 17.37 21.71
C LYS A 771 62.33 17.70 21.07
N ALA A 772 63.42 17.14 21.60
CA ALA A 772 64.77 17.33 21.07
C ALA A 772 64.89 16.84 19.63
N LEU A 773 64.30 15.68 19.32
CA LEU A 773 64.28 15.12 17.97
C LEU A 773 63.59 16.06 16.96
N ILE A 774 62.42 16.59 17.32
CA ILE A 774 61.68 17.56 16.49
C ILE A 774 62.54 18.82 16.26
N ALA A 775 63.11 19.37 17.33
CA ALA A 775 63.93 20.58 17.25
C ALA A 775 65.17 20.39 16.34
N LEU A 776 65.85 19.25 16.45
CA LEU A 776 67.02 18.93 15.63
C LEU A 776 66.67 18.81 14.14
N LYS A 777 65.53 18.18 13.80
CA LYS A 777 65.10 18.12 12.39
C LYS A 777 64.83 19.51 11.82
N LYS A 778 64.19 20.39 12.59
CA LYS A 778 63.90 21.78 12.17
C LYS A 778 65.16 22.62 11.92
N GLN A 779 66.25 22.30 12.60
CA GLN A 779 67.55 22.96 12.40
C GLN A 779 68.34 22.43 11.20
N GLY A 780 67.81 21.43 10.47
CA GLY A 780 68.50 20.80 9.35
C GLY A 780 69.68 19.92 9.77
N ALA A 781 69.72 19.49 11.03
CA ALA A 781 70.82 18.70 11.60
C ALA A 781 70.79 17.19 11.23
N PHE A 782 69.87 16.78 10.36
CA PHE A 782 69.65 15.38 9.95
C PHE A 782 69.23 15.22 8.50
#